data_AF-A0AAV8VD51-F1
#
_entry.id   AF-A0AAV8VD51-F1
#
_cell.length_a   1.000
_cell.length_b   1.000
_cell.length_c   1.000
_cell.angle_alpha   90.00
_cell.angle_beta   90.00
_cell.angle_gamma   90.00
#
_symmetry.space_group_name_H-M   'P 1'
#
loop_
_entity.id
_entity.type
_entity.pdbx_description
1 polymer ?
#
loop_
_entity_poly.entity_id
_entity_poly.type
_entity_poly.pdbx_seq_one_letter_code
_entity_poly.pdbx_strand_id
1 'polypeptide(L)'
;MSLFRVREFWTTQTEDDEYFDQNSMIITKLNSDSDFIITGSQSGVLRIFKPSCTLTENNNITGFTATDLLLEQMFNHPILQVGFGRLVSGSQNTQIAILHPRLLSVYQLKSKEGVTDHGTQNYLHLAYEHNLRRSAANFEIGSFGGTQNRDFICVQTLDGMLNFFEQENAAFCCFLPNFLLPRPIAYVKKTDEFVTCSSNWSIVSYKYKDLSEAGEASNTNVDSSQKIDYNWCYNLGEDVIDISVIDDFINKEAWILILGERNLFCLDSKGKLKFMKKLDYSPICFNVYVIDDRILSLVISETSTLLVYENTTLKWSAQLQMLPVAIKRAFLNTIKGALVLLSDEGRLECCYLGTEPSLFVAPPLARKEIDFEKAEEELDRLNKIINKSFGKDAKLLKSDTDKDLEIQITVNPCLLPCTLETKLENIENHQMCEVAVDILPKLNHEEVQVCVVAQSPLMVVPQVKLYNELKEKTTFTCYAFLNDTGEVPSLNIEVVATVVTSLGVPKIYKEEAILPISLVYQLCAPQKESVHKITININKSPVPLADLFPEYVNNETFSQSTNAIGLKNVSSSGHSVTVLLAKSSERYRLQSDSFASLSFLIELMIFRLKTHYVDHSDFIVSYNSSLPSNEVILYVNNHFTKRQMVRQLEEELAQLTSQFRIIQKRLISKFKIKNPSPLSNLELLLQDTYDEIMIATDQLITAYSELTKAQGELSCALNIVQNLVKIMDINPELKELLLSAFCPTVDDSDSQGWEDVMDTTLCHLLRTALAKSEKDKLRSTNTAEEVKDITRLEKHLNQVFERIPKISNEINEEFDLKEEYSPQESPKSPDKEMRPVGSQFRGNPAHAYFLQGKAC
;
A
#
# COMPACT_ATOMS: atom_id res chain seq x y z
N MET A 1 -7.91 -32.13 13.90
CA MET A 1 -6.52 -31.76 13.58
C MET A 1 -5.71 -31.65 14.87
N SER A 2 -4.75 -32.54 15.12
CA SER A 2 -3.94 -32.59 16.36
C SER A 2 -2.44 -32.47 16.13
N LEU A 3 -1.93 -32.82 14.94
CA LEU A 3 -0.50 -32.71 14.65
C LEU A 3 0.00 -31.27 14.83
N PHE A 4 1.15 -31.12 15.49
CA PHE A 4 1.78 -29.83 15.81
C PHE A 4 0.88 -28.89 16.61
N ARG A 5 -0.05 -29.43 17.39
CA ARG A 5 -0.81 -28.69 18.39
C ARG A 5 -0.61 -29.30 19.76
N VAL A 6 -0.52 -28.44 20.75
CA VAL A 6 -0.54 -28.87 22.16
C VAL A 6 -1.98 -29.18 22.54
N ARG A 7 -2.20 -30.35 23.14
CA ARG A 7 -3.50 -30.82 23.60
C ARG A 7 -3.62 -30.66 25.09
N GLU A 8 -4.75 -30.11 25.50
CA GLU A 8 -5.10 -29.91 26.90
C GLU A 8 -5.42 -31.27 27.54
N PHE A 9 -4.86 -31.47 28.73
CA PHE A 9 -5.14 -32.61 29.59
C PHE A 9 -5.85 -32.19 30.88
N TRP A 10 -5.44 -31.07 31.46
CA TRP A 10 -6.09 -30.46 32.61
C TRP A 10 -5.88 -28.96 32.53
N THR A 11 -6.91 -28.17 32.85
CA THR A 11 -6.85 -26.71 32.77
C THR A 11 -7.64 -26.11 33.91
N THR A 12 -7.10 -25.06 34.51
CA THR A 12 -7.78 -24.25 35.53
C THR A 12 -7.49 -22.78 35.26
N GLN A 13 -8.47 -21.94 35.54
CA GLN A 13 -8.36 -20.49 35.40
C GLN A 13 -8.59 -19.85 36.77
N THR A 14 -7.78 -18.85 37.09
CA THR A 14 -8.00 -18.03 38.29
C THR A 14 -9.11 -17.02 38.01
N GLU A 15 -10.05 -16.81 38.95
CA GLU A 15 -11.21 -15.94 38.77
C GLU A 15 -10.91 -14.44 39.00
N ASP A 16 -9.85 -14.13 39.76
CA ASP A 16 -9.41 -12.77 40.10
C ASP A 16 -8.29 -12.27 39.18
N ASP A 17 -8.18 -10.94 39.03
CA ASP A 17 -7.08 -10.25 38.31
C ASP A 17 -5.75 -10.41 39.05
N GLU A 18 -5.14 -11.59 38.91
CA GLU A 18 -3.85 -11.96 39.48
C GLU A 18 -2.74 -11.90 38.42
N TYR A 19 -1.51 -11.63 38.87
CA TYR A 19 -0.32 -11.58 38.00
C TYR A 19 0.71 -12.64 38.38
N PHE A 20 1.28 -13.28 37.36
CA PHE A 20 2.28 -14.33 37.48
C PHE A 20 3.53 -14.03 36.65
N ASP A 21 4.69 -14.49 37.13
CA ASP A 21 5.98 -14.37 36.46
C ASP A 21 6.64 -15.76 36.29
N GLN A 22 7.81 -15.84 35.66
CA GLN A 22 8.54 -17.09 35.41
C GLN A 22 8.84 -17.88 36.71
N ASN A 23 9.01 -17.16 37.81
CA ASN A 23 9.33 -17.68 39.14
C ASN A 23 8.09 -18.08 39.96
N SER A 24 6.90 -17.86 39.44
CA SER A 24 5.63 -18.12 40.13
C SER A 24 5.21 -19.59 40.13
N MET A 25 5.83 -20.45 39.31
CA MET A 25 5.45 -21.86 39.17
C MET A 25 6.60 -22.80 39.52
N ILE A 26 6.31 -23.80 40.36
CA ILE A 26 7.24 -24.88 40.63
C ILE A 26 6.53 -26.24 40.69
N ILE A 27 7.27 -27.28 40.33
CA ILE A 27 6.79 -28.67 40.32
C ILE A 27 7.66 -29.47 41.28
N THR A 28 7.02 -30.18 42.21
CA THR A 28 7.73 -30.90 43.28
C THR A 28 7.00 -32.15 43.72
N LYS A 29 7.73 -33.14 44.23
CA LYS A 29 7.16 -34.40 44.71
C LYS A 29 6.63 -34.37 46.13
N LEU A 30 6.94 -33.34 46.94
CA LEU A 30 6.52 -33.18 48.36
C LEU A 30 6.41 -34.50 49.17
N ASN A 31 7.38 -35.42 49.00
CA ASN A 31 7.45 -36.74 49.64
C ASN A 31 6.35 -37.75 49.22
N SER A 32 5.69 -37.58 48.07
CA SER A 32 4.81 -38.55 47.40
C SER A 32 5.43 -39.07 46.10
N ASP A 33 4.82 -40.09 45.49
CA ASP A 33 5.28 -40.64 44.20
C ASP A 33 4.93 -39.75 42.99
N SER A 34 3.95 -38.86 43.13
CA SER A 34 3.42 -37.97 42.08
C SER A 34 3.82 -36.51 42.28
N ASP A 35 3.97 -35.77 41.19
CA ASP A 35 4.29 -34.34 41.26
C ASP A 35 3.06 -33.49 41.65
N PHE A 36 3.30 -32.50 42.51
CA PHE A 36 2.39 -31.41 42.85
C PHE A 36 2.79 -30.15 42.07
N ILE A 37 1.80 -29.37 41.68
CA ILE A 37 1.99 -28.08 41.00
C ILE A 37 1.70 -26.99 42.03
N ILE A 38 2.70 -26.15 42.31
CA ILE A 38 2.56 -25.04 43.24
C ILE A 38 2.65 -23.75 42.44
N THR A 39 1.65 -22.88 42.60
CA THR A 39 1.62 -21.54 42.01
C THR A 39 1.58 -20.48 43.10
N GLY A 40 2.41 -19.44 42.93
CA GLY A 40 2.47 -18.27 43.80
C GLY A 40 2.20 -17.00 43.02
N SER A 41 1.12 -16.32 43.37
CA SER A 41 0.69 -15.07 42.74
C SER A 41 1.35 -13.85 43.37
N GLN A 42 1.58 -12.82 42.55
CA GLN A 42 2.04 -11.52 43.07
C GLN A 42 0.98 -10.84 43.96
N SER A 43 -0.28 -11.27 43.91
CA SER A 43 -1.34 -10.83 44.84
C SER A 43 -1.23 -11.46 46.23
N GLY A 44 -0.29 -12.39 46.44
CA GLY A 44 -0.06 -13.06 47.73
C GLY A 44 -0.81 -14.38 47.90
N VAL A 45 -1.48 -14.89 46.86
CA VAL A 45 -2.21 -16.17 46.92
C VAL A 45 -1.29 -17.32 46.51
N LEU A 46 -1.22 -18.35 47.36
CA LEU A 46 -0.51 -19.60 47.07
C LEU A 46 -1.52 -20.73 46.86
N ARG A 47 -1.39 -21.45 45.76
CA ARG A 47 -2.21 -22.62 45.43
C ARG A 47 -1.35 -23.85 45.24
N ILE A 48 -1.80 -24.98 45.80
CA ILE A 48 -1.17 -26.29 45.61
C ILE A 48 -2.18 -27.21 44.93
N PHE A 49 -1.84 -27.64 43.72
CA PHE A 49 -2.65 -28.56 42.93
C PHE A 49 -2.03 -29.95 42.89
N LYS A 50 -2.90 -30.95 42.93
CA LYS A 50 -2.58 -32.34 42.61
C LYS A 50 -3.60 -32.85 41.59
N PRO A 51 -3.33 -32.68 40.29
CA PRO A 51 -4.26 -33.09 39.24
C PRO A 51 -4.53 -34.60 39.32
N SER A 52 -5.79 -34.96 39.50
CA SER A 52 -6.25 -36.35 39.68
C SER A 52 -6.86 -36.98 38.42
N CYS A 53 -6.77 -36.31 37.26
CA CYS A 53 -7.43 -36.71 36.02
C CYS A 53 -7.21 -38.18 35.63
N THR A 54 -8.31 -38.88 35.39
CA THR A 54 -8.34 -40.27 34.91
C THR A 54 -8.89 -40.31 33.48
N LEU A 55 -8.39 -41.27 32.69
CA LEU A 55 -8.94 -41.54 31.35
C LEU A 55 -10.21 -42.37 31.53
N THR A 56 -11.38 -41.82 31.15
CA THR A 56 -12.62 -42.61 31.11
C THR A 56 -12.58 -43.60 29.94
N GLU A 57 -13.33 -44.72 30.03
CA GLU A 57 -13.36 -45.79 29.01
C GLU A 57 -13.72 -45.32 27.58
N ASN A 58 -14.27 -44.10 27.43
CA ASN A 58 -14.61 -43.46 26.16
C ASN A 58 -13.52 -42.53 25.60
N ASN A 59 -12.28 -42.56 26.12
CA ASN A 59 -11.20 -41.62 25.79
C ASN A 59 -11.53 -40.13 26.06
N ASN A 60 -12.57 -39.86 26.86
CA ASN A 60 -12.86 -38.50 27.32
C ASN A 60 -12.03 -38.21 28.57
N ILE A 61 -11.32 -37.08 28.52
CA ILE A 61 -10.49 -36.59 29.61
C ILE A 61 -11.41 -35.90 30.62
N THR A 62 -11.36 -36.32 31.89
CA THR A 62 -12.05 -35.59 32.97
C THR A 62 -11.35 -34.24 33.15
N GLY A 63 -12.09 -33.13 33.01
CA GLY A 63 -11.58 -31.79 33.27
C GLY A 63 -11.27 -31.55 34.75
N PHE A 64 -11.02 -30.29 35.11
CA PHE A 64 -10.75 -29.88 36.50
C PHE A 64 -11.86 -30.33 37.46
N THR A 65 -11.44 -30.89 38.60
CA THR A 65 -12.33 -31.22 39.71
C THR A 65 -11.91 -30.42 40.94
N ALA A 66 -12.88 -30.04 41.79
CA ALA A 66 -12.59 -29.26 43.00
C ALA A 66 -11.63 -29.98 43.98
N THR A 67 -11.49 -31.30 43.88
CA THR A 67 -10.53 -32.11 44.65
C THR A 67 -9.08 -31.96 44.17
N ASP A 68 -8.84 -31.41 42.98
CA ASP A 68 -7.50 -31.19 42.46
C ASP A 68 -6.78 -30.04 43.19
N LEU A 69 -7.54 -29.07 43.73
CA LEU A 69 -7.01 -28.00 44.57
C LEU A 69 -6.89 -28.50 46.02
N LEU A 70 -5.66 -28.71 46.48
CA LEU A 70 -5.40 -29.25 47.81
C LEU A 70 -5.39 -28.18 48.89
N LEU A 71 -4.91 -26.99 48.54
CA LEU A 71 -4.77 -25.85 49.44
C LEU A 71 -4.79 -24.57 48.63
N GLU A 72 -5.55 -23.60 49.12
CA GLU A 72 -5.43 -22.20 48.76
C GLU A 72 -5.23 -21.37 50.03
N GLN A 73 -4.16 -20.58 50.08
CA GLN A 73 -3.85 -19.73 51.21
C GLN A 73 -3.43 -18.34 50.74
N MET A 74 -4.09 -17.31 51.27
CA MET A 74 -3.77 -15.92 51.00
C MET A 74 -2.82 -15.38 52.07
N PHE A 75 -1.69 -14.81 51.63
CA PHE A 75 -0.72 -14.11 52.46
C PHE A 75 -0.90 -12.59 52.32
N ASN A 76 -0.46 -11.84 53.32
CA ASN A 76 -0.55 -10.37 53.33
C ASN A 76 0.46 -9.68 52.40
N HIS A 77 1.41 -10.43 51.83
CA HIS A 77 2.51 -9.91 51.04
C HIS A 77 2.60 -10.62 49.68
N PRO A 78 3.01 -9.92 48.61
CA PRO A 78 3.26 -10.52 47.30
C PRO A 78 4.21 -11.71 47.37
N ILE A 79 3.96 -12.76 46.58
CA ILE A 79 4.88 -13.87 46.40
C ILE A 79 5.73 -13.60 45.15
N LEU A 80 7.03 -13.41 45.33
CA LEU A 80 7.98 -13.16 44.23
C LEU A 80 8.46 -14.46 43.59
N GLN A 81 8.72 -15.48 44.41
CA GLN A 81 9.21 -16.77 43.97
C GLN A 81 8.84 -17.85 44.97
N VAL A 82 8.57 -19.05 44.47
CA VAL A 82 8.35 -20.26 45.28
C VAL A 82 9.45 -21.27 44.99
N GLY A 83 9.97 -21.89 46.04
CA GLY A 83 11.04 -22.88 45.98
C GLY A 83 10.74 -24.08 46.84
N PHE A 84 11.47 -25.17 46.66
CA PHE A 84 11.40 -26.33 47.55
C PHE A 84 12.79 -26.91 47.81
N GLY A 85 12.95 -27.53 48.97
CA GLY A 85 14.22 -28.16 49.36
C GLY A 85 14.15 -28.78 50.76
N ARG A 86 15.26 -29.31 51.24
CA ARG A 86 15.45 -29.80 52.61
C ARG A 86 15.98 -28.68 53.51
N LEU A 87 15.06 -27.84 53.95
CA LEU A 87 15.33 -26.54 54.56
C LEU A 87 15.28 -26.54 56.09
N VAL A 88 14.83 -27.62 56.73
CA VAL A 88 14.74 -27.72 58.20
C VAL A 88 15.83 -28.64 58.76
N SER A 89 16.51 -28.18 59.81
CA SER A 89 17.54 -28.95 60.52
C SER A 89 16.99 -30.27 61.04
N GLY A 90 17.61 -31.40 60.64
CA GLY A 90 17.27 -32.74 61.14
C GLY A 90 16.05 -33.40 60.49
N SER A 91 15.35 -32.72 59.58
CA SER A 91 14.28 -33.30 58.76
C SER A 91 14.80 -33.74 57.39
N GLN A 92 14.30 -34.87 56.87
CA GLN A 92 14.55 -35.29 55.48
C GLN A 92 13.40 -34.93 54.53
N ASN A 93 12.29 -34.42 55.07
CA ASN A 93 11.14 -34.04 54.28
C ASN A 93 11.47 -32.78 53.46
N THR A 94 10.87 -32.66 52.27
CA THR A 94 10.90 -31.42 51.50
C THR A 94 9.96 -30.38 52.11
N GLN A 95 10.44 -29.14 52.27
CA GLN A 95 9.66 -27.96 52.66
C GLN A 95 9.49 -27.01 51.48
N ILE A 96 8.52 -26.10 51.60
CA ILE A 96 8.23 -25.05 50.62
C ILE A 96 8.82 -23.74 51.16
N ALA A 97 9.67 -23.09 50.37
CA ALA A 97 10.15 -21.73 50.64
C ALA A 97 9.34 -20.74 49.82
N ILE A 98 8.89 -19.67 50.47
CA ILE A 98 8.15 -18.57 49.85
C ILE A 98 8.95 -17.29 50.07
N LEU A 99 9.31 -16.63 48.98
CA LEU A 99 9.97 -15.33 49.01
C LEU A 99 8.95 -14.22 48.81
N HIS A 100 8.88 -13.33 49.79
CA HIS A 100 8.21 -12.04 49.72
C HIS A 100 9.26 -10.93 49.57
N PRO A 101 8.86 -9.68 49.24
CA PRO A 101 9.80 -8.58 49.07
C PRO A 101 10.76 -8.36 50.26
N ARG A 102 10.30 -8.54 51.50
CA ARG A 102 11.13 -8.32 52.71
C ARG A 102 11.11 -9.50 53.70
N LEU A 103 10.58 -10.64 53.30
CA LEU A 103 10.38 -11.78 54.19
C LEU A 103 10.62 -13.06 53.42
N LEU A 104 11.43 -13.95 53.98
CA LEU A 104 11.60 -15.32 53.50
C LEU A 104 10.92 -16.25 54.51
N SER A 105 9.91 -17.00 54.07
CA SER A 105 9.13 -17.87 54.94
C SER A 105 9.26 -19.32 54.49
N VAL A 106 9.50 -20.24 55.42
CA VAL A 106 9.60 -21.67 55.13
C VAL A 106 8.42 -22.40 55.77
N TYR A 107 7.65 -23.10 54.94
CA TYR A 107 6.45 -23.82 55.32
C TYR A 107 6.60 -25.33 55.12
N GLN A 108 5.96 -26.08 56.01
CA GLN A 108 5.77 -27.51 55.88
C GLN A 108 4.30 -27.82 55.59
N LEU A 109 4.04 -28.50 54.49
CA LEU A 109 2.71 -29.03 54.19
C LEU A 109 2.38 -30.18 55.15
N LYS A 110 1.31 -30.05 55.93
CA LYS A 110 0.78 -31.10 56.80
C LYS A 110 -0.63 -31.44 56.38
N SER A 111 -0.93 -32.74 56.35
CA SER A 111 -2.25 -33.28 56.02
C SER A 111 -2.86 -33.88 57.27
N LYS A 112 -4.08 -33.47 57.60
CA LYS A 112 -4.91 -34.08 58.64
C LYS A 112 -5.93 -34.99 57.98
N GLU A 113 -5.80 -36.29 58.18
CA GLU A 113 -6.68 -37.29 57.55
C GLU A 113 -8.11 -37.18 58.08
N GLY A 114 -9.08 -37.18 57.15
CA GLY A 114 -10.51 -37.30 57.43
C GLY A 114 -11.02 -38.70 57.11
N VAL A 115 -12.29 -38.99 57.48
CA VAL A 115 -12.92 -40.32 57.31
C VAL A 115 -13.24 -40.64 55.83
N THR A 116 -13.28 -39.63 54.96
CA THR A 116 -13.49 -39.74 53.51
C THR A 116 -12.47 -38.88 52.77
N ASP A 117 -12.22 -39.12 51.48
CA ASP A 117 -11.27 -38.35 50.66
C ASP A 117 -11.58 -36.84 50.64
N HIS A 118 -12.85 -36.43 50.73
CA HIS A 118 -13.26 -35.02 50.86
C HIS A 118 -13.04 -34.42 52.27
N GLY A 119 -12.60 -35.22 53.24
CA GLY A 119 -12.38 -34.82 54.62
C GLY A 119 -10.91 -34.59 54.97
N THR A 120 -9.97 -34.88 54.06
CA THR A 120 -8.55 -34.62 54.28
C THR A 120 -8.27 -33.12 54.18
N GLN A 121 -7.85 -32.51 55.29
CA GLN A 121 -7.52 -31.09 55.33
C GLN A 121 -6.00 -30.91 55.26
N ASN A 122 -5.55 -30.20 54.22
CA ASN A 122 -4.15 -29.79 54.11
C ASN A 122 -4.02 -28.37 54.66
N TYR A 123 -2.94 -28.10 55.37
CA TYR A 123 -2.60 -26.76 55.85
C TYR A 123 -1.08 -26.57 55.85
N LEU A 124 -0.65 -25.32 55.70
CA LEU A 124 0.76 -24.96 55.82
C LEU A 124 1.11 -24.63 57.26
N HIS A 125 2.08 -25.35 57.79
CA HIS A 125 2.67 -25.06 59.09
C HIS A 125 3.95 -24.27 58.87
N LEU A 126 3.99 -23.04 59.38
CA LEU A 126 5.19 -22.21 59.35
C LEU A 126 6.31 -22.86 60.19
N ALA A 127 7.46 -23.13 59.59
CA ALA A 127 8.62 -23.68 60.28
C ALA A 127 9.47 -22.56 60.90
N TYR A 128 9.86 -21.58 60.09
CA TYR A 128 10.60 -20.39 60.50
C TYR A 128 10.48 -19.28 59.44
N GLU A 129 10.84 -18.06 59.83
CA GLU A 129 10.86 -16.89 58.94
C GLU A 129 12.16 -16.11 59.13
N HIS A 130 12.66 -15.53 58.03
CA HIS A 130 13.80 -14.62 58.01
C HIS A 130 13.35 -13.25 57.50
N ASN A 131 13.59 -12.21 58.31
CA ASN A 131 13.35 -10.83 57.91
C ASN A 131 14.51 -10.32 57.05
N LEU A 132 14.18 -9.80 55.87
CA LEU A 132 15.15 -9.24 54.94
C LEU A 132 15.23 -7.72 55.11
N ARG A 133 16.44 -7.20 55.29
CA ARG A 133 16.67 -5.75 55.43
C ARG A 133 16.45 -4.98 54.13
N ARG A 134 16.76 -5.61 53.00
CA ARG A 134 16.64 -5.07 51.64
C ARG A 134 15.58 -5.83 50.86
N SER A 135 15.04 -5.22 49.82
CA SER A 135 14.04 -5.88 48.97
C SER A 135 14.69 -7.01 48.17
N ALA A 136 14.09 -8.20 48.23
CA ALA A 136 14.52 -9.35 47.44
C ALA A 136 14.08 -9.24 45.98
N ALA A 137 14.81 -9.91 45.10
CA ALA A 137 14.51 -10.07 43.68
C ALA A 137 14.14 -11.52 43.36
N ASN A 138 15.05 -12.44 43.67
CA ASN A 138 14.91 -13.88 43.47
C ASN A 138 15.74 -14.62 44.54
N PHE A 139 15.64 -15.95 44.57
CA PHE A 139 16.52 -16.79 45.37
C PHE A 139 16.82 -18.10 44.66
N GLU A 140 17.89 -18.75 45.10
CA GLU A 140 18.28 -20.07 44.66
C GLU A 140 18.41 -21.02 45.85
N ILE A 141 18.00 -22.27 45.67
CA ILE A 141 18.11 -23.32 46.69
C ILE A 141 19.10 -24.37 46.21
N GLY A 142 20.05 -24.74 47.07
CA GLY A 142 20.96 -25.83 46.79
C GLY A 142 21.76 -26.26 47.99
N SER A 143 22.43 -27.40 47.83
CA SER A 143 23.32 -27.95 48.86
C SER A 143 24.69 -27.26 48.81
N PHE A 144 24.75 -25.97 49.19
CA PHE A 144 25.98 -25.18 49.13
C PHE A 144 27.09 -25.78 50.01
N GLY A 145 28.35 -25.68 49.57
CA GLY A 145 29.49 -26.26 50.30
C GLY A 145 29.58 -27.79 50.20
N GLY A 146 28.81 -28.43 49.30
CA GLY A 146 28.81 -29.88 49.11
C GLY A 146 28.16 -30.67 50.25
N THR A 147 27.28 -30.03 51.03
CA THR A 147 26.56 -30.69 52.13
C THR A 147 25.63 -31.79 51.60
N GLN A 148 25.59 -32.92 52.29
CA GLN A 148 24.69 -34.02 51.92
C GLN A 148 23.38 -33.90 52.71
N ASN A 149 22.25 -34.02 52.02
CA ASN A 149 20.90 -34.06 52.59
C ASN A 149 20.45 -32.77 53.30
N ARG A 150 21.08 -31.63 53.02
CA ARG A 150 20.65 -30.31 53.47
C ARG A 150 20.70 -29.37 52.29
N ASP A 151 19.69 -28.51 52.19
CA ASP A 151 19.65 -27.44 51.22
C ASP A 151 19.64 -26.11 51.96
N PHE A 152 20.35 -25.15 51.40
CA PHE A 152 20.49 -23.78 51.90
C PHE A 152 19.89 -22.82 50.87
N ILE A 153 19.60 -21.59 51.32
CA ILE A 153 18.91 -20.59 50.50
C ILE A 153 19.84 -19.41 50.29
N CYS A 154 20.03 -19.00 49.03
CA CYS A 154 20.72 -17.78 48.66
C CYS A 154 19.70 -16.79 48.10
N VAL A 155 19.47 -15.67 48.76
CA VAL A 155 18.52 -14.63 48.33
C VAL A 155 19.29 -13.49 47.67
N GLN A 156 18.98 -13.20 46.40
CA GLN A 156 19.48 -12.01 45.71
C GLN A 156 18.55 -10.83 45.98
N THR A 157 19.14 -9.69 46.33
CA THR A 157 18.42 -8.43 46.53
C THR A 157 18.44 -7.57 45.27
N LEU A 158 17.52 -6.61 45.18
CA LEU A 158 17.46 -5.65 44.07
C LEU A 158 18.72 -4.80 43.92
N ASP A 159 19.51 -4.62 44.99
CA ASP A 159 20.75 -3.84 44.99
C ASP A 159 22.00 -4.69 44.72
N GLY A 160 21.85 -6.00 44.47
CA GLY A 160 22.98 -6.90 44.14
C GLY A 160 23.71 -7.51 45.32
N MET A 161 23.16 -7.41 46.54
CA MET A 161 23.61 -8.20 47.69
C MET A 161 23.02 -9.62 47.62
N LEU A 162 23.85 -10.62 47.88
CA LEU A 162 23.47 -12.02 48.10
C LEU A 162 23.44 -12.29 49.61
N ASN A 163 22.33 -12.82 50.11
CA ASN A 163 22.17 -13.24 51.50
C ASN A 163 22.10 -14.77 51.57
N PHE A 164 22.99 -15.37 52.35
CA PHE A 164 23.04 -16.82 52.52
C PHE A 164 22.40 -17.24 53.84
N PHE A 165 21.46 -18.18 53.78
CA PHE A 165 20.76 -18.75 54.93
C PHE A 165 21.02 -20.25 55.02
N GLU A 166 21.69 -20.65 56.10
CA GLU A 166 21.85 -22.04 56.49
C GLU A 166 20.63 -22.46 57.33
N GLN A 167 19.54 -22.82 56.64
CA GLN A 167 18.28 -23.26 57.25
C GLN A 167 17.71 -22.19 58.19
N GLU A 168 17.64 -22.46 59.51
CA GLU A 168 17.11 -21.53 60.51
C GLU A 168 18.08 -20.37 60.82
N ASN A 169 19.34 -20.42 60.38
CA ASN A 169 20.36 -19.41 60.68
C ASN A 169 20.74 -18.60 59.45
N ALA A 170 20.87 -17.28 59.61
CA ALA A 170 21.50 -16.42 58.61
C ALA A 170 23.02 -16.55 58.71
N ALA A 171 23.69 -16.96 57.62
CA ALA A 171 25.12 -17.23 57.60
C ALA A 171 25.95 -15.97 57.36
N PHE A 172 25.89 -15.43 56.13
CA PHE A 172 26.63 -14.23 55.73
C PHE A 172 25.96 -13.53 54.56
N CYS A 173 26.42 -12.32 54.22
CA CYS A 173 26.00 -11.59 53.04
C CYS A 173 27.19 -10.97 52.30
N CYS A 174 27.10 -10.88 50.98
CA CYS A 174 28.14 -10.29 50.13
C CYS A 174 27.55 -9.51 48.95
N PHE A 175 28.25 -8.50 48.45
CA PHE A 175 27.83 -7.72 47.27
C PHE A 175 28.47 -8.24 45.99
N LEU A 176 27.67 -8.37 44.93
CA LEU A 176 28.18 -8.68 43.61
C LEU A 176 28.87 -7.45 42.98
N PRO A 177 30.05 -7.61 42.35
CA PRO A 177 30.70 -6.53 41.62
C PRO A 177 29.97 -6.24 40.29
N ASN A 178 30.04 -4.99 39.82
CA ASN A 178 29.45 -4.54 38.54
C ASN A 178 27.96 -4.87 38.38
N PHE A 179 27.19 -4.68 39.45
CA PHE A 179 25.76 -4.93 39.50
C PHE A 179 24.96 -3.64 39.18
N LEU A 180 23.94 -3.77 38.33
CA LEU A 180 23.00 -2.70 37.99
C LEU A 180 21.54 -3.16 38.16
N LEU A 181 21.24 -4.36 37.65
CA LEU A 181 19.91 -4.99 37.73
C LEU A 181 20.04 -6.44 38.18
N PRO A 182 19.06 -6.95 38.94
CA PRO A 182 19.02 -8.36 39.32
C PRO A 182 18.81 -9.24 38.09
N ARG A 183 19.46 -10.39 38.09
CA ARG A 183 19.45 -11.36 37.00
C ARG A 183 19.25 -12.76 37.56
N PRO A 184 18.78 -13.72 36.75
CA PRO A 184 18.70 -15.11 37.19
C PRO A 184 20.04 -15.56 37.76
N ILE A 185 19.97 -16.23 38.90
CA ILE A 185 21.11 -16.84 39.57
C ILE A 185 20.83 -18.34 39.67
N ALA A 186 21.82 -19.15 39.32
CA ALA A 186 21.71 -20.60 39.38
C ALA A 186 22.93 -21.19 40.10
N TYR A 187 22.72 -22.27 40.84
CA TYR A 187 23.77 -22.95 41.58
C TYR A 187 24.21 -24.24 40.89
N VAL A 188 25.52 -24.36 40.65
CA VAL A 188 26.14 -25.56 40.06
C VAL A 188 26.70 -26.43 41.19
N LYS A 189 25.92 -27.44 41.59
CA LYS A 189 26.24 -28.34 42.70
C LYS A 189 27.59 -29.03 42.57
N LYS A 190 27.98 -29.38 41.34
CA LYS A 190 29.19 -30.14 41.08
C LYS A 190 30.48 -29.35 41.33
N THR A 191 30.51 -28.09 40.92
CA THR A 191 31.67 -27.20 41.08
C THR A 191 31.56 -26.31 42.31
N ASP A 192 30.41 -26.32 43.00
CA ASP A 192 30.08 -25.47 44.13
C ASP A 192 30.21 -23.98 43.78
N GLU A 193 29.59 -23.62 42.65
CA GLU A 193 29.67 -22.29 42.02
C GLU A 193 28.30 -21.69 41.79
N PHE A 194 28.18 -20.38 41.99
CA PHE A 194 27.02 -19.57 41.61
C PHE A 194 27.28 -18.91 40.27
N VAL A 195 26.34 -19.08 39.35
CA VAL A 195 26.39 -18.50 38.01
C VAL A 195 25.31 -17.44 37.91
N THR A 196 25.72 -16.23 37.51
CA THR A 196 24.81 -15.09 37.29
C THR A 196 25.30 -14.26 36.12
N CYS A 197 24.42 -13.44 35.52
CA CYS A 197 24.82 -12.48 34.50
C CYS A 197 25.22 -11.14 35.13
N SER A 198 26.33 -10.57 34.66
CA SER A 198 26.79 -9.23 35.04
C SER A 198 26.21 -8.16 34.12
N SER A 199 26.30 -6.88 34.52
CA SER A 199 25.78 -5.76 33.72
C SER A 199 26.49 -5.57 32.37
N ASN A 200 27.64 -6.21 32.16
CA ASN A 200 28.41 -6.17 30.91
C ASN A 200 28.04 -7.33 29.96
N TRP A 201 26.82 -7.88 30.09
CA TRP A 201 26.32 -9.02 29.29
C TRP A 201 27.25 -10.24 29.29
N SER A 202 27.96 -10.41 30.41
CA SER A 202 28.88 -11.52 30.61
C SER A 202 28.40 -12.38 31.76
N ILE A 203 28.27 -13.67 31.51
CA ILE A 203 27.98 -14.64 32.54
C ILE A 203 29.24 -14.85 33.39
N VAL A 204 29.09 -14.78 34.69
CA VAL A 204 30.17 -14.87 35.67
C VAL A 204 29.88 -15.99 36.64
N SER A 205 30.94 -16.70 37.04
CA SER A 205 30.87 -17.74 38.07
C SER A 205 31.65 -17.33 39.31
N TYR A 206 31.02 -17.48 40.47
CA TYR A 206 31.62 -17.24 41.79
C TYR A 206 31.61 -18.53 42.60
N LYS A 207 32.75 -18.95 43.14
CA LYS A 207 32.79 -20.11 44.03
C LYS A 207 32.15 -19.76 45.36
N TYR A 208 31.39 -20.68 45.93
CA TYR A 208 30.77 -20.50 47.24
C TYR A 208 31.80 -20.16 48.33
N LYS A 209 32.96 -20.83 48.28
CA LYS A 209 34.07 -20.56 49.22
C LYS A 209 34.55 -19.11 49.16
N ASP A 210 34.78 -18.57 47.96
CA ASP A 210 35.27 -17.20 47.77
C ASP A 210 34.20 -16.18 48.24
N LEU A 211 32.92 -16.47 48.01
CA LEU A 211 31.80 -15.66 48.52
C LEU A 211 31.73 -15.70 50.05
N SER A 212 31.97 -16.86 50.67
CA SER A 212 31.95 -17.02 52.14
C SER A 212 33.14 -16.34 52.81
N GLU A 213 34.31 -16.30 52.17
CA GLU A 213 35.51 -15.62 52.67
C GLU A 213 35.38 -14.09 52.59
N ALA A 214 34.76 -13.59 51.52
CA ALA A 214 34.47 -12.17 51.35
C ALA A 214 33.21 -11.70 52.11
N GLY A 215 32.40 -12.64 52.62
CA GLY A 215 31.12 -12.38 53.25
C GLY A 215 31.26 -11.81 54.65
N GLU A 216 30.43 -10.79 54.95
CA GLU A 216 30.28 -10.27 56.30
C GLU A 216 29.08 -10.90 56.99
N ALA A 217 29.11 -11.01 58.32
CA ALA A 217 27.97 -11.48 59.09
C ALA A 217 26.77 -10.53 58.87
N SER A 218 25.58 -11.08 58.68
CA SER A 218 24.33 -10.37 58.33
C SER A 218 23.89 -9.25 59.30
N ASN A 219 24.59 -9.09 60.44
CA ASN A 219 24.26 -8.15 61.49
C ASN A 219 24.96 -6.77 61.39
N THR A 220 26.04 -6.62 60.61
CA THR A 220 26.78 -5.34 60.46
C THR A 220 26.17 -4.44 59.37
N ASN A 221 26.38 -3.12 59.48
CA ASN A 221 26.04 -2.17 58.41
C ASN A 221 27.11 -2.28 57.32
N VAL A 222 26.80 -3.07 56.28
CA VAL A 222 27.73 -3.37 55.18
C VAL A 222 27.71 -2.23 54.16
N ASP A 223 28.66 -1.30 54.28
CA ASP A 223 28.91 -0.21 53.31
C ASP A 223 30.14 -0.46 52.41
N SER A 224 30.94 -1.51 52.68
CA SER A 224 32.17 -1.81 51.94
C SER A 224 32.07 -3.11 51.13
N SER A 225 32.13 -3.00 49.81
CA SER A 225 32.35 -4.16 48.94
C SER A 225 33.83 -4.56 48.98
N GLN A 226 34.14 -5.69 49.61
CA GLN A 226 35.39 -6.38 49.28
C GLN A 226 35.29 -6.84 47.83
N LYS A 227 36.35 -6.65 47.05
CA LYS A 227 36.37 -7.06 45.64
C LYS A 227 36.39 -8.58 45.55
N ILE A 228 35.29 -9.15 45.07
CA ILE A 228 35.17 -10.58 44.78
C ILE A 228 35.59 -10.80 43.33
N ASP A 229 36.63 -11.62 43.14
CA ASP A 229 37.03 -12.04 41.81
C ASP A 229 36.17 -13.22 41.33
N TYR A 230 35.80 -13.22 40.05
CA TYR A 230 35.09 -14.34 39.43
C TYR A 230 36.07 -15.48 39.11
N ASN A 231 35.61 -16.73 39.17
CA ASN A 231 36.41 -17.90 38.79
C ASN A 231 36.59 -17.96 37.26
N TRP A 232 35.52 -17.70 36.53
CA TRP A 232 35.52 -17.57 35.08
C TRP A 232 34.41 -16.63 34.63
N CYS A 233 34.57 -16.08 33.42
CA CYS A 233 33.65 -15.14 32.81
C CYS A 233 33.53 -15.47 31.32
N TYR A 234 32.32 -15.42 30.78
CA TYR A 234 32.06 -15.61 29.36
C TYR A 234 31.11 -14.52 28.85
N ASN A 235 31.53 -13.78 27.83
CA ASN A 235 30.72 -12.69 27.26
C ASN A 235 29.67 -13.25 26.30
N LEU A 236 28.38 -13.07 26.65
CA LEU A 236 27.25 -13.49 25.83
C LEU A 236 26.91 -12.44 24.75
N GLY A 237 27.16 -11.16 25.04
CA GLY A 237 26.83 -10.04 24.17
C GLY A 237 25.34 -9.67 24.14
N GLU A 238 24.53 -10.30 24.99
CA GLU A 238 23.12 -10.00 25.20
C GLU A 238 22.70 -10.29 26.64
N ASP A 239 21.48 -9.88 26.97
CA ASP A 239 20.89 -10.09 28.27
C ASP A 239 20.32 -11.50 28.46
N VAL A 240 20.16 -11.93 29.72
CA VAL A 240 19.72 -13.28 30.09
C VAL A 240 18.34 -13.24 30.72
N ILE A 241 17.44 -14.05 30.17
CA ILE A 241 16.06 -14.22 30.64
C ILE A 241 16.03 -15.23 31.79
N ASP A 242 16.63 -16.40 31.58
CA ASP A 242 16.63 -17.50 32.55
C ASP A 242 17.86 -18.42 32.40
N ILE A 243 18.25 -19.09 33.49
CA ILE A 243 19.40 -20.00 33.58
C ILE A 243 18.93 -21.33 34.20
N SER A 244 19.18 -22.43 33.50
CA SER A 244 18.89 -23.77 33.98
C SER A 244 20.17 -24.61 34.03
N VAL A 245 20.47 -25.18 35.19
CA VAL A 245 21.62 -26.07 35.40
C VAL A 245 21.14 -27.52 35.45
N ILE A 246 21.82 -28.38 34.69
CA ILE A 246 21.59 -29.82 34.69
C ILE A 246 22.89 -30.54 35.00
N ASP A 247 22.86 -31.41 36.01
CA ASP A 247 23.96 -32.31 36.30
C ASP A 247 23.86 -33.58 35.46
N ASP A 248 24.87 -33.84 34.63
CA ASP A 248 25.05 -35.10 33.94
C ASP A 248 25.77 -36.09 34.86
N PHE A 249 25.01 -37.07 35.37
CA PHE A 249 25.49 -38.09 36.29
C PHE A 249 26.44 -39.11 35.62
N ILE A 250 26.36 -39.30 34.29
CA ILE A 250 27.14 -40.30 33.55
C ILE A 250 28.52 -39.75 33.22
N ASN A 251 28.57 -38.61 32.51
CA ASN A 251 29.84 -38.02 32.09
C ASN A 251 30.51 -37.23 33.21
N LYS A 252 29.84 -37.08 34.36
CA LYS A 252 30.30 -36.26 35.47
C LYS A 252 30.66 -34.86 34.93
N GLU A 253 29.73 -34.21 34.25
CA GLU A 253 29.82 -32.80 33.87
C GLU A 253 28.52 -32.08 34.27
N ALA A 254 28.57 -30.75 34.40
CA ALA A 254 27.38 -29.94 34.61
C ALA A 254 27.15 -29.08 33.38
N TRP A 255 25.92 -29.07 32.88
CA TRP A 255 25.52 -28.33 31.69
C TRP A 255 24.70 -27.12 32.13
N ILE A 256 25.23 -25.93 31.81
CA ILE A 256 24.62 -24.65 32.16
C ILE A 256 23.95 -24.14 30.89
N LEU A 257 22.64 -24.28 30.81
CA LEU A 257 21.87 -23.73 29.71
C LEU A 257 21.38 -22.34 30.07
N ILE A 258 21.57 -21.40 29.16
CA ILE A 258 21.28 -19.99 29.34
C ILE A 258 20.39 -19.56 28.19
N LEU A 259 19.22 -19.03 28.51
CA LEU A 259 18.32 -18.41 27.56
C LEU A 259 18.58 -16.91 27.54
N GLY A 260 19.16 -16.42 26.45
CA GLY A 260 19.23 -14.99 26.18
C GLY A 260 18.01 -14.48 25.43
N GLU A 261 17.99 -13.18 25.15
CA GLU A 261 16.92 -12.56 24.36
C GLU A 261 16.87 -13.05 22.91
N ARG A 262 17.99 -13.52 22.34
CA ARG A 262 18.06 -13.97 20.93
C ARG A 262 18.78 -15.29 20.74
N ASN A 263 19.55 -15.76 21.71
CA ASN A 263 20.28 -17.02 21.58
C ASN A 263 20.06 -17.94 22.78
N LEU A 264 20.13 -19.24 22.51
CA LEU A 264 20.24 -20.28 23.51
C LEU A 264 21.71 -20.73 23.59
N PHE A 265 22.31 -20.61 24.77
CA PHE A 265 23.69 -21.03 25.03
C PHE A 265 23.70 -22.29 25.91
N CYS A 266 24.69 -23.15 25.69
CA CYS A 266 25.02 -24.24 26.59
C CYS A 266 26.51 -24.18 26.93
N LEU A 267 26.81 -23.90 28.20
CA LEU A 267 28.17 -23.86 28.72
C LEU A 267 28.46 -25.11 29.54
N ASP A 268 29.73 -25.51 29.54
CA ASP A 268 30.28 -26.50 30.45
C ASP A 268 30.55 -25.89 31.84
N SER A 269 30.81 -26.73 32.84
CA SER A 269 31.08 -26.31 34.22
C SER A 269 32.33 -25.42 34.39
N LYS A 270 33.13 -25.26 33.35
CA LYS A 270 34.34 -24.40 33.30
C LYS A 270 34.12 -23.11 32.49
N GLY A 271 32.88 -22.82 32.08
CA GLY A 271 32.57 -21.64 31.26
C GLY A 271 32.94 -21.75 29.78
N LYS A 272 33.19 -22.97 29.27
CA LYS A 272 33.43 -23.20 27.85
C LYS A 272 32.11 -23.43 27.12
N LEU A 273 31.92 -22.76 25.98
CA LEU A 273 30.76 -22.96 25.13
C LEU A 273 30.77 -24.37 24.50
N LYS A 274 29.73 -25.16 24.77
CA LYS A 274 29.49 -26.46 24.11
C LYS A 274 28.78 -26.24 22.78
N PHE A 275 27.67 -25.50 22.81
CA PHE A 275 26.95 -25.09 21.62
C PHE A 275 26.19 -23.79 21.87
N MET A 276 25.88 -23.10 20.77
CA MET A 276 25.02 -21.93 20.74
C MET A 276 24.02 -22.12 19.61
N LYS A 277 22.77 -21.73 19.85
CA LYS A 277 21.72 -21.67 18.84
C LYS A 277 21.16 -20.27 18.80
N LYS A 278 21.34 -19.58 17.66
CA LYS A 278 20.62 -18.35 17.36
C LYS A 278 19.14 -18.68 17.11
N LEU A 279 18.27 -17.96 17.78
CA LEU A 279 16.82 -18.03 17.66
C LEU A 279 16.37 -16.90 16.74
N ASP A 280 15.59 -17.22 15.72
CA ASP A 280 15.04 -16.22 14.79
C ASP A 280 13.72 -15.60 15.32
N TYR A 281 13.41 -15.84 16.59
CA TYR A 281 12.24 -15.39 17.32
C TYR A 281 12.63 -14.98 18.74
N SER A 282 11.82 -14.12 19.37
CA SER A 282 11.98 -13.74 20.79
C SER A 282 11.50 -14.89 21.69
N PRO A 283 12.36 -15.50 22.52
CA PRO A 283 11.94 -16.48 23.50
C PRO A 283 11.38 -15.80 24.76
N ILE A 284 10.39 -16.42 25.41
CA ILE A 284 9.81 -15.91 26.67
C ILE A 284 10.29 -16.72 27.85
N CYS A 285 10.13 -18.03 27.79
CA CYS A 285 10.58 -18.93 28.83
C CYS A 285 11.09 -20.23 28.22
N PHE A 286 11.89 -20.95 29.00
CA PHE A 286 12.39 -22.24 28.60
C PHE A 286 12.46 -23.20 29.78
N ASN A 287 12.51 -24.49 29.47
CA ASN A 287 12.78 -25.51 30.46
C ASN A 287 13.59 -26.63 29.85
N VAL A 288 14.53 -27.16 30.61
CA VAL A 288 15.47 -28.16 30.12
C VAL A 288 15.29 -29.44 30.92
N TYR A 289 15.34 -30.57 30.23
CA TYR A 289 15.30 -31.87 30.86
C TYR A 289 16.16 -32.88 30.09
N VAL A 290 16.48 -33.99 30.74
CA VAL A 290 17.26 -35.08 30.15
C VAL A 290 16.36 -36.30 29.96
N ILE A 291 16.41 -36.89 28.76
CA ILE A 291 15.83 -38.20 28.45
C ILE A 291 16.95 -39.05 27.84
N ASP A 292 17.22 -40.23 28.38
CA ASP A 292 18.18 -41.19 27.84
C ASP A 292 19.52 -40.56 27.42
N ASP A 293 20.09 -39.73 28.30
CA ASP A 293 21.35 -38.99 28.12
C ASP A 293 21.33 -37.85 27.07
N ARG A 294 20.14 -37.47 26.58
CA ARG A 294 19.96 -36.37 25.63
C ARG A 294 19.36 -35.15 26.33
N ILE A 295 19.98 -33.99 26.14
CA ILE A 295 19.41 -32.71 26.54
C ILE A 295 18.29 -32.36 25.58
N LEU A 296 17.12 -32.13 26.15
CA LEU A 296 16.02 -31.53 25.43
C LEU A 296 15.69 -30.19 26.08
N SER A 297 15.72 -29.15 25.26
CA SER A 297 15.36 -27.78 25.64
C SER A 297 14.00 -27.44 25.05
N LEU A 298 13.05 -27.12 25.91
CA LEU A 298 11.74 -26.57 25.54
C LEU A 298 11.88 -25.06 25.53
N VAL A 299 11.71 -24.42 24.37
CA VAL A 299 11.74 -22.96 24.25
C VAL A 299 10.39 -22.50 23.72
N ILE A 300 9.83 -21.47 24.35
CA ILE A 300 8.56 -20.88 23.94
C ILE A 300 8.84 -19.54 23.28
N SER A 301 8.29 -19.35 22.10
CA SER A 301 8.36 -18.07 21.39
C SER A 301 7.21 -17.15 21.79
N GLU A 302 7.42 -15.85 21.57
CA GLU A 302 6.39 -14.81 21.66
C GLU A 302 5.15 -15.10 20.78
N THR A 303 5.32 -15.86 19.70
CA THR A 303 4.22 -16.26 18.80
C THR A 303 3.37 -17.42 19.34
N SER A 304 3.47 -17.74 20.64
CA SER A 304 2.77 -18.89 21.26
C SER A 304 3.09 -20.22 20.58
N THR A 305 4.36 -20.44 20.23
CA THR A 305 4.81 -21.73 19.71
C THR A 305 5.85 -22.35 20.64
N LEU A 306 5.67 -23.63 20.95
CA LEU A 306 6.60 -24.45 21.71
C LEU A 306 7.56 -25.17 20.77
N LEU A 307 8.85 -24.96 20.96
CA LEU A 307 9.92 -25.57 20.19
C LEU A 307 10.75 -26.50 21.08
N VAL A 308 10.90 -27.75 20.66
CA VAL A 308 11.68 -28.76 21.37
C VAL A 308 12.99 -28.99 20.62
N TYR A 309 14.09 -28.59 21.23
CA TYR A 309 15.44 -28.75 20.68
C TYR A 309 16.19 -29.91 21.34
N GLU A 310 16.84 -30.74 20.52
CA GLU A 310 17.95 -31.60 20.95
C GLU A 310 19.24 -30.89 20.57
N ASN A 311 19.96 -30.36 21.56
CA ASN A 311 21.09 -29.45 21.37
C ASN A 311 20.73 -28.24 20.48
N THR A 312 21.15 -28.24 19.21
CA THR A 312 20.85 -27.18 18.23
C THR A 312 19.78 -27.59 17.21
N THR A 313 19.35 -28.85 17.22
CA THR A 313 18.43 -29.42 16.23
C THR A 313 16.99 -29.35 16.72
N LEU A 314 16.10 -28.77 15.92
CA LEU A 314 14.67 -28.74 16.24
C LEU A 314 14.07 -30.13 15.98
N LYS A 315 13.47 -30.73 17.02
CA LYS A 315 12.82 -32.04 16.94
C LYS A 315 11.32 -31.96 16.83
N TRP A 316 10.72 -30.98 17.50
CA TRP A 316 9.29 -30.82 17.50
C TRP A 316 8.93 -29.34 17.60
N SER A 317 7.84 -28.96 16.95
CA SER A 317 7.23 -27.65 17.09
C SER A 317 5.72 -27.84 17.26
N ALA A 318 5.14 -27.16 18.24
CA ALA A 318 3.71 -27.23 18.48
C ALA A 318 3.14 -25.85 18.81
N GLN A 319 1.99 -25.55 18.22
CA GLN A 319 1.24 -24.33 18.53
C GLN A 319 0.57 -24.48 19.91
N LEU A 320 0.75 -23.46 20.74
CA LEU A 320 0.10 -23.29 22.03
C LEU A 320 -1.19 -22.49 21.85
N GLN A 321 -2.13 -22.66 22.78
CA GLN A 321 -3.40 -21.92 22.76
C GLN A 321 -3.33 -20.59 23.52
N MET A 322 -2.28 -20.42 24.32
CA MET A 322 -2.00 -19.26 25.15
C MET A 322 -0.49 -18.99 25.18
N LEU A 323 -0.10 -17.81 25.66
CA LEU A 323 1.29 -17.39 25.81
C LEU A 323 1.74 -17.61 27.27
N PRO A 324 2.48 -18.69 27.57
CA PRO A 324 2.90 -18.96 28.93
C PRO A 324 4.14 -18.15 29.32
N VAL A 325 4.14 -17.67 30.56
CA VAL A 325 5.29 -17.03 31.21
C VAL A 325 6.21 -18.07 31.85
N ALA A 326 5.67 -19.21 32.28
CA ALA A 326 6.45 -20.31 32.83
C ALA A 326 6.06 -21.66 32.20
N ILE A 327 7.07 -22.48 31.90
CA ILE A 327 6.91 -23.87 31.47
C ILE A 327 7.71 -24.80 32.37
N LYS A 328 7.10 -25.88 32.84
CA LYS A 328 7.78 -26.96 33.55
C LYS A 328 7.25 -28.32 33.09
N ARG A 329 7.98 -29.39 33.41
CA ARG A 329 7.61 -30.77 33.07
C ARG A 329 7.19 -31.51 34.34
N ALA A 330 5.99 -32.06 34.35
CA ALA A 330 5.42 -32.84 35.46
C ALA A 330 5.35 -34.34 35.16
N PHE A 331 5.45 -35.14 36.21
CA PHE A 331 5.05 -36.53 36.26
C PHE A 331 3.74 -36.65 37.01
N LEU A 332 2.64 -36.60 36.26
CA LEU A 332 1.30 -36.89 36.77
C LEU A 332 1.11 -38.40 36.88
N ASN A 333 0.18 -38.84 37.73
CA ASN A 333 -0.11 -40.28 37.92
C ASN A 333 -0.44 -41.00 36.60
N THR A 334 -1.14 -40.31 35.71
CA THR A 334 -1.65 -40.86 34.44
C THR A 334 -0.67 -40.68 33.29
N ILE A 335 0.11 -39.58 33.27
CA ILE A 335 1.03 -39.23 32.17
C ILE A 335 2.39 -38.82 32.73
N LYS A 336 3.44 -39.52 32.29
CA LYS A 336 4.83 -39.17 32.58
C LYS A 336 5.31 -38.12 31.58
N GLY A 337 5.68 -36.94 32.06
CA GLY A 337 6.22 -35.86 31.24
C GLY A 337 5.16 -34.95 30.61
N ALA A 338 4.07 -34.69 31.33
CA ALA A 338 3.12 -33.65 30.97
C ALA A 338 3.80 -32.27 31.02
N LEU A 339 3.42 -31.38 30.10
CA LEU A 339 3.90 -30.01 30.06
C LEU A 339 2.95 -29.15 30.87
N VAL A 340 3.45 -28.47 31.89
CA VAL A 340 2.66 -27.52 32.68
C VAL A 340 3.01 -26.12 32.22
N LEU A 341 1.99 -25.35 31.86
CA LEU A 341 2.07 -24.01 31.30
C LEU A 341 1.29 -23.07 32.21
N LEU A 342 1.89 -21.94 32.56
CA LEU A 342 1.26 -20.88 33.35
C LEU A 342 1.27 -19.56 32.58
N SER A 343 0.11 -18.91 32.46
CA SER A 343 -0.04 -17.56 31.88
C SER A 343 0.22 -16.51 32.93
N ASP A 344 0.56 -15.31 32.47
CA ASP A 344 0.49 -14.06 33.21
C ASP A 344 -0.90 -13.81 33.82
N GLU A 345 -1.98 -14.13 33.09
CA GLU A 345 -3.39 -14.02 33.52
C GLU A 345 -3.86 -15.16 34.44
N GLY A 346 -2.97 -16.07 34.86
CA GLY A 346 -3.33 -17.14 35.80
C GLY A 346 -4.06 -18.34 35.20
N ARG A 347 -4.03 -18.50 33.87
CA ARG A 347 -4.41 -19.76 33.20
C ARG A 347 -3.32 -20.80 33.42
N LEU A 348 -3.65 -21.92 34.05
CA LEU A 348 -2.73 -23.02 34.33
C LEU A 348 -3.19 -24.27 33.58
N GLU A 349 -2.34 -24.78 32.68
CA GLU A 349 -2.66 -25.91 31.81
C GLU A 349 -1.62 -27.02 31.92
N CYS A 350 -2.08 -28.25 32.13
CA CYS A 350 -1.29 -29.45 31.89
C CYS A 350 -1.63 -29.99 30.50
N CYS A 351 -0.61 -30.22 29.70
CA CYS A 351 -0.75 -30.48 28.28
C CYS A 351 0.17 -31.61 27.79
N TYR A 352 -0.16 -32.17 26.64
CA TYR A 352 0.66 -33.14 25.91
C TYR A 352 0.76 -32.79 24.43
N LEU A 353 1.75 -33.35 23.73
CA LEU A 353 1.99 -33.06 22.32
C LEU A 353 1.07 -33.89 21.42
N GLY A 354 0.32 -33.24 20.54
CA GLY A 354 -0.54 -33.92 19.57
C GLY A 354 0.26 -34.50 18.41
N THR A 355 0.20 -35.82 18.22
CA THR A 355 1.02 -36.57 17.25
C THR A 355 0.23 -37.10 16.05
N GLU A 356 -1.10 -37.04 16.07
CA GLU A 356 -1.91 -37.62 15.00
C GLU A 356 -2.06 -36.67 13.79
N PRO A 357 -1.51 -37.04 12.61
CA PRO A 357 -1.76 -36.33 11.36
C PRO A 357 -3.20 -36.61 10.91
N SER A 358 -4.05 -35.60 10.86
CA SER A 358 -5.32 -35.73 10.16
C SER A 358 -5.06 -35.58 8.65
N LEU A 359 -5.44 -36.59 7.86
CA LEU A 359 -5.62 -36.41 6.43
C LEU A 359 -6.60 -35.24 6.23
N PHE A 360 -6.23 -34.27 5.38
CA PHE A 360 -7.09 -33.16 4.99
C PHE A 360 -8.26 -33.71 4.16
N VAL A 361 -9.20 -34.37 4.82
CA VAL A 361 -10.50 -34.70 4.26
C VAL A 361 -11.37 -33.51 4.62
N ALA A 362 -11.77 -32.73 3.60
CA ALA A 362 -12.78 -31.71 3.80
C ALA A 362 -13.92 -32.36 4.61
N PRO A 363 -14.33 -31.77 5.75
CA PRO A 363 -15.48 -32.29 6.48
C PRO A 363 -16.58 -32.52 5.44
N PRO A 364 -17.24 -33.69 5.39
CA PRO A 364 -18.30 -33.90 4.42
C PRO A 364 -19.25 -32.74 4.63
N LEU A 365 -19.29 -31.83 3.66
CA LEU A 365 -20.21 -30.71 3.67
C LEU A 365 -21.55 -31.36 3.96
N ALA A 366 -22.13 -31.08 5.12
CA ALA A 366 -23.56 -31.22 5.26
C ALA A 366 -24.07 -30.32 4.13
N ARG A 367 -24.40 -30.92 2.98
CA ARG A 367 -24.89 -30.21 1.82
C ARG A 367 -26.13 -29.53 2.36
N LYS A 368 -26.05 -28.24 2.68
CA LYS A 368 -27.21 -27.38 2.53
C LYS A 368 -27.59 -27.61 1.08
N GLU A 369 -28.67 -28.35 0.87
CA GLU A 369 -29.22 -28.55 -0.47
C GLU A 369 -29.33 -27.16 -1.07
N ILE A 370 -28.55 -26.91 -2.13
CA ILE A 370 -28.65 -25.66 -2.86
C ILE A 370 -30.07 -25.67 -3.41
N ASP A 371 -30.82 -24.63 -3.09
CA ASP A 371 -32.18 -24.44 -3.56
C ASP A 371 -32.12 -24.16 -5.08
N PHE A 372 -32.19 -25.23 -5.87
CA PHE A 372 -32.03 -25.16 -7.33
C PHE A 372 -33.07 -24.26 -7.99
N GLU A 373 -34.25 -24.13 -7.38
CA GLU A 373 -35.33 -23.28 -7.89
C GLU A 373 -34.96 -21.80 -7.79
N LYS A 374 -34.43 -21.34 -6.64
CA LYS A 374 -33.92 -19.97 -6.49
C LYS A 374 -32.73 -19.68 -7.38
N ALA A 375 -31.84 -20.67 -7.55
CA ALA A 375 -30.68 -20.52 -8.43
C ALA A 375 -31.09 -20.42 -9.90
N GLU A 376 -32.11 -21.15 -10.34
CA GLU A 376 -32.65 -21.08 -11.71
C GLU A 376 -33.38 -19.75 -11.95
N GLU A 377 -34.19 -19.27 -10.99
CA GLU A 377 -34.83 -17.95 -11.08
C GLU A 377 -33.81 -16.80 -11.17
N GLU A 378 -32.74 -16.85 -10.38
CA GLU A 378 -31.66 -15.86 -10.41
C GLU A 378 -30.89 -15.93 -11.74
N LEU A 379 -30.58 -17.14 -12.23
CA LEU A 379 -29.87 -17.33 -13.49
C LEU A 379 -30.71 -16.85 -14.69
N ASP A 380 -32.01 -17.10 -14.69
CA ASP A 380 -32.93 -16.56 -15.70
C ASP A 380 -33.03 -15.03 -15.65
N ARG A 381 -33.04 -14.46 -14.44
CA ARG A 381 -33.02 -13.01 -14.25
C ARG A 381 -31.73 -12.41 -14.81
N LEU A 382 -30.57 -13.00 -14.51
CA LEU A 382 -29.27 -12.56 -15.00
C LEU A 382 -29.15 -12.72 -16.52
N ASN A 383 -29.59 -13.85 -17.09
CA ASN A 383 -29.62 -14.06 -18.54
C ASN A 383 -30.52 -13.04 -19.26
N LYS A 384 -31.65 -12.66 -18.66
CA LYS A 384 -32.49 -11.56 -19.18
C LYS A 384 -31.75 -10.22 -19.17
N ILE A 385 -30.93 -9.92 -18.16
CA ILE A 385 -30.11 -8.69 -18.11
C ILE A 385 -29.01 -8.75 -19.17
N ILE A 386 -28.29 -9.86 -19.29
CA ILE A 386 -27.24 -10.09 -20.28
C ILE A 386 -27.79 -9.94 -21.71
N ASN A 387 -28.91 -10.60 -22.01
CA ASN A 387 -29.51 -10.50 -23.35
C ASN A 387 -30.00 -9.08 -23.66
N LYS A 388 -30.44 -8.32 -22.66
CA LYS A 388 -30.78 -6.90 -22.82
C LYS A 388 -29.55 -6.02 -23.07
N SER A 389 -28.39 -6.31 -22.48
CA SER A 389 -27.16 -5.54 -22.70
C SER A 389 -26.51 -5.81 -24.06
N PHE A 390 -26.67 -7.01 -24.62
CA PHE A 390 -26.11 -7.38 -25.93
C PHE A 390 -27.06 -7.15 -27.14
N GLY A 391 -28.32 -6.76 -26.90
CA GLY A 391 -29.31 -6.49 -27.95
C GLY A 391 -29.16 -5.12 -28.62
N LYS A 392 -29.74 -4.96 -29.82
CA LYS A 392 -29.83 -3.67 -30.57
C LYS A 392 -30.47 -2.52 -29.76
N ASP A 393 -31.11 -2.82 -28.64
CA ASP A 393 -31.71 -1.89 -27.69
C ASP A 393 -30.72 -1.15 -26.78
N ALA A 394 -29.41 -1.44 -26.86
CA ALA A 394 -28.38 -0.65 -26.16
C ALA A 394 -28.42 0.86 -26.52
N LYS A 395 -28.98 1.23 -27.68
CA LYS A 395 -29.23 2.63 -28.07
C LYS A 395 -30.39 3.28 -27.31
N LEU A 396 -31.40 2.52 -26.86
CA LEU A 396 -32.56 3.03 -26.10
C LEU A 396 -32.22 3.29 -24.63
N LEU A 397 -31.29 2.52 -24.05
CA LEU A 397 -30.83 2.77 -22.67
C LEU A 397 -30.07 4.09 -22.52
N LYS A 398 -29.34 4.53 -23.57
CA LYS A 398 -28.65 5.84 -23.55
C LYS A 398 -29.64 7.02 -23.41
N SER A 399 -30.80 6.95 -24.05
CA SER A 399 -31.78 8.05 -24.03
C SER A 399 -32.55 8.23 -22.71
N ASP A 400 -32.64 7.20 -21.86
CA ASP A 400 -33.27 7.33 -20.54
C ASP A 400 -32.27 7.68 -19.42
N THR A 401 -30.97 7.43 -19.61
CA THR A 401 -29.92 7.79 -18.66
C THR A 401 -29.47 9.25 -18.72
N ASP A 402 -29.77 9.98 -19.79
CA ASP A 402 -29.46 11.41 -19.95
C ASP A 402 -30.33 12.33 -19.06
N LYS A 403 -31.22 11.75 -18.25
CA LYS A 403 -32.16 12.50 -17.39
C LYS A 403 -31.75 12.57 -15.92
N ASP A 404 -30.56 12.11 -15.54
CA ASP A 404 -30.17 12.04 -14.12
C ASP A 404 -29.53 13.33 -13.59
N LEU A 405 -28.82 14.07 -14.44
CA LEU A 405 -28.13 15.32 -14.11
C LEU A 405 -28.07 16.21 -15.34
N GLU A 406 -28.46 17.47 -15.19
CA GLU A 406 -28.45 18.47 -16.27
C GLU A 406 -27.45 19.58 -15.92
N ILE A 407 -26.57 19.92 -16.87
CA ILE A 407 -25.55 20.97 -16.71
C ILE A 407 -25.95 22.13 -17.59
N GLN A 408 -26.04 23.33 -17.02
CA GLN A 408 -26.30 24.56 -17.75
C GLN A 408 -25.14 25.52 -17.53
N ILE A 409 -24.53 25.99 -18.60
CA ILE A 409 -23.38 26.91 -18.54
C ILE A 409 -23.86 28.32 -18.89
N THR A 410 -23.64 29.26 -17.98
CA THR A 410 -23.93 30.68 -18.18
C THR A 410 -22.61 31.46 -18.21
N VAL A 411 -22.28 32.02 -19.38
CA VAL A 411 -21.07 32.84 -19.57
C VAL A 411 -21.45 34.31 -19.44
N ASN A 412 -20.77 35.06 -18.57
CA ASN A 412 -21.01 36.48 -18.40
C ASN A 412 -20.43 37.28 -19.59
N PRO A 413 -21.27 38.03 -20.33
CA PRO A 413 -20.78 38.81 -21.48
C PRO A 413 -19.93 40.01 -21.07
N CYS A 414 -20.01 40.47 -19.82
CA CYS A 414 -19.22 41.59 -19.32
C CYS A 414 -17.91 41.09 -18.69
N LEU A 415 -16.78 41.60 -19.19
CA LEU A 415 -15.47 41.25 -18.68
C LEU A 415 -15.12 42.03 -17.41
N LEU A 416 -14.46 41.35 -16.47
CA LEU A 416 -13.98 41.91 -15.21
C LEU A 416 -12.46 42.15 -15.27
N PRO A 417 -11.90 43.09 -14.51
CA PRO A 417 -10.44 43.23 -14.40
C PRO A 417 -9.84 41.98 -13.74
N CYS A 418 -8.76 41.45 -14.29
CA CYS A 418 -8.15 40.24 -13.77
C CYS A 418 -7.36 40.51 -12.47
N THR A 419 -7.64 39.73 -11.42
CA THR A 419 -6.99 39.82 -10.10
C THR A 419 -6.03 38.66 -9.82
N LEU A 420 -5.83 37.76 -10.79
CA LEU A 420 -5.06 36.52 -10.65
C LEU A 420 -3.65 36.68 -11.25
N GLU A 421 -2.67 35.93 -10.72
CA GLU A 421 -1.29 35.95 -11.23
C GLU A 421 -1.21 35.33 -12.63
N THR A 422 -0.65 36.07 -13.58
CA THR A 422 -0.50 35.66 -14.98
C THR A 422 0.95 35.80 -15.43
N LYS A 423 1.39 35.00 -16.42
CA LYS A 423 2.73 35.11 -17.00
C LYS A 423 2.90 36.30 -17.96
N LEU A 424 1.88 37.15 -18.11
CA LEU A 424 1.89 38.31 -18.99
C LEU A 424 2.54 39.52 -18.29
N GLU A 425 3.58 40.10 -18.89
CA GLU A 425 4.19 41.36 -18.42
C GLU A 425 3.34 42.57 -18.85
N ASN A 426 2.93 43.42 -17.88
CA ASN A 426 2.38 44.77 -18.07
C ASN A 426 1.34 44.93 -19.21
N ILE A 427 0.11 44.45 -19.00
CA ILE A 427 -1.03 44.88 -19.81
C ILE A 427 -1.98 45.66 -18.89
N GLU A 428 -2.11 46.98 -19.09
CA GLU A 428 -3.00 47.87 -18.31
C GLU A 428 -4.50 47.48 -18.38
N ASN A 429 -4.86 46.45 -19.15
CA ASN A 429 -6.23 45.97 -19.38
C ASN A 429 -6.33 44.43 -19.40
N HIS A 430 -5.72 43.72 -18.45
CA HIS A 430 -5.96 42.27 -18.36
C HIS A 430 -7.39 42.00 -17.85
N GLN A 431 -8.17 41.26 -18.64
CA GLN A 431 -9.59 41.00 -18.41
C GLN A 431 -9.83 39.51 -18.14
N MET A 432 -10.82 39.20 -17.30
CA MET A 432 -11.30 37.86 -17.00
C MET A 432 -12.80 37.75 -17.31
N CYS A 433 -13.26 36.57 -17.68
CA CYS A 433 -14.67 36.26 -17.89
C CYS A 433 -15.17 35.32 -16.79
N GLU A 434 -16.29 35.68 -16.16
CA GLU A 434 -16.96 34.82 -15.19
C GLU A 434 -17.84 33.79 -15.92
N VAL A 435 -17.64 32.52 -15.59
CA VAL A 435 -18.41 31.38 -16.11
C VAL A 435 -19.09 30.71 -14.93
N ALA A 436 -20.42 30.70 -14.94
CA ALA A 436 -21.25 30.05 -13.93
C ALA A 436 -21.79 28.72 -14.50
N VAL A 437 -21.42 27.61 -13.88
CA VAL A 437 -21.89 26.27 -14.21
C VAL A 437 -22.97 25.87 -13.22
N ASP A 438 -24.21 25.86 -13.67
CA ASP A 438 -25.38 25.42 -12.91
C ASP A 438 -25.57 23.91 -13.07
N ILE A 439 -25.51 23.20 -11.95
CA ILE A 439 -25.68 21.74 -11.91
C ILE A 439 -27.05 21.45 -11.29
N LEU A 440 -27.90 20.79 -12.07
CA LEU A 440 -29.27 20.47 -11.72
C LEU A 440 -29.40 18.95 -11.54
N PRO A 441 -29.19 18.42 -10.31
CA PRO A 441 -29.40 17.01 -10.02
C PRO A 441 -30.89 16.68 -10.05
N LYS A 442 -31.28 15.63 -10.78
CA LYS A 442 -32.64 15.06 -10.74
C LYS A 442 -32.73 13.87 -9.77
N LEU A 443 -31.58 13.30 -9.40
CA LEU A 443 -31.41 12.23 -8.43
C LEU A 443 -30.27 12.58 -7.47
N ASN A 444 -30.26 11.96 -6.28
CA ASN A 444 -29.14 12.10 -5.35
C ASN A 444 -27.92 11.36 -5.91
N HIS A 445 -26.84 12.09 -6.06
CA HIS A 445 -25.56 11.56 -6.52
C HIS A 445 -24.49 11.75 -5.46
N GLU A 446 -23.62 10.76 -5.36
CA GLU A 446 -22.48 10.74 -4.45
C GLU A 446 -21.21 11.06 -5.26
N GLU A 447 -20.29 11.83 -4.68
CA GLU A 447 -18.99 12.15 -5.30
C GLU A 447 -19.11 12.72 -6.73
N VAL A 448 -19.68 13.92 -6.84
CA VAL A 448 -19.73 14.68 -8.10
C VAL A 448 -18.47 15.53 -8.23
N GLN A 449 -17.65 15.24 -9.24
CA GLN A 449 -16.49 16.03 -9.61
C GLN A 449 -16.76 16.80 -10.90
N VAL A 450 -16.69 18.12 -10.84
CA VAL A 450 -16.87 19.01 -12.00
C VAL A 450 -15.50 19.56 -12.38
N CYS A 451 -15.14 19.40 -13.65
CA CYS A 451 -13.91 19.89 -14.24
C CYS A 451 -14.24 20.81 -15.41
N VAL A 452 -13.63 21.99 -15.44
CA VAL A 452 -13.78 22.96 -16.51
C VAL A 452 -12.45 23.05 -17.26
N VAL A 453 -12.46 22.63 -18.52
CA VAL A 453 -11.28 22.52 -19.37
C VAL A 453 -11.31 23.60 -20.45
N ALA A 454 -10.22 24.34 -20.56
CA ALA A 454 -9.97 25.29 -21.64
C ALA A 454 -8.62 24.98 -22.29
N GLN A 455 -8.48 25.27 -23.58
CA GLN A 455 -7.24 25.05 -24.31
C GLN A 455 -6.22 26.15 -23.98
N SER A 456 -4.97 25.76 -23.73
CA SER A 456 -3.85 26.70 -23.59
C SER A 456 -3.77 27.61 -24.83
N PRO A 457 -3.57 28.93 -24.69
CA PRO A 457 -3.09 29.68 -23.52
C PRO A 457 -4.18 30.19 -22.55
N LEU A 458 -5.45 29.80 -22.73
CA LEU A 458 -6.51 30.13 -21.78
C LEU A 458 -6.38 29.28 -20.52
N MET A 459 -6.62 29.91 -19.37
CA MET A 459 -6.65 29.24 -18.08
C MET A 459 -7.96 29.58 -17.38
N VAL A 460 -8.54 28.56 -16.73
CA VAL A 460 -9.73 28.69 -15.90
C VAL A 460 -9.34 28.48 -14.45
N VAL A 461 -9.82 29.32 -13.53
CA VAL A 461 -9.57 29.17 -12.09
C VAL A 461 -10.86 29.44 -11.30
N PRO A 462 -11.28 28.55 -10.38
CA PRO A 462 -10.78 27.18 -10.17
C PRO A 462 -11.17 26.22 -11.32
N GLN A 463 -10.31 25.23 -11.63
CA GLN A 463 -10.57 24.23 -12.68
C GLN A 463 -11.46 23.08 -12.22
N VAL A 464 -11.34 22.66 -10.96
CA VAL A 464 -12.00 21.46 -10.43
C VAL A 464 -12.73 21.77 -9.14
N LYS A 465 -13.93 21.21 -8.99
CA LYS A 465 -14.69 21.22 -7.75
C LYS A 465 -15.30 19.85 -7.46
N LEU A 466 -15.09 19.38 -6.23
CA LEU A 466 -15.67 18.15 -5.72
C LEU A 466 -16.86 18.45 -4.80
N TYR A 467 -17.96 17.73 -4.99
CA TYR A 467 -19.12 17.72 -4.13
C TYR A 467 -19.39 16.29 -3.64
N ASN A 468 -19.38 16.08 -2.33
CA ASN A 468 -19.58 14.73 -1.77
C ASN A 468 -21.03 14.26 -1.92
N GLU A 469 -21.99 15.17 -1.76
CA GLU A 469 -23.42 14.91 -1.98
C GLU A 469 -24.05 16.10 -2.72
N LEU A 470 -24.78 15.83 -3.79
CA LEU A 470 -25.55 16.84 -4.54
C LEU A 470 -27.05 16.54 -4.46
N LYS A 471 -27.82 17.44 -3.82
CA LYS A 471 -29.28 17.31 -3.64
C LYS A 471 -30.09 18.48 -4.21
N GLU A 472 -29.49 19.65 -4.25
CA GLU A 472 -30.11 20.89 -4.72
C GLU A 472 -29.34 21.44 -5.92
N LYS A 473 -29.92 22.43 -6.61
CA LYS A 473 -29.21 23.18 -7.64
C LYS A 473 -27.97 23.83 -7.03
N THR A 474 -26.81 23.50 -7.58
CA THR A 474 -25.53 24.09 -7.16
C THR A 474 -24.89 24.83 -8.32
N THR A 475 -24.45 26.06 -8.08
CA THR A 475 -23.72 26.86 -9.05
C THR A 475 -22.22 26.82 -8.73
N PHE A 476 -21.42 26.40 -9.69
CA PHE A 476 -19.96 26.47 -9.65
C PHE A 476 -19.49 27.66 -10.50
N THR A 477 -18.89 28.66 -9.86
CA THR A 477 -18.36 29.84 -10.55
C THR A 477 -16.85 29.69 -10.77
N CYS A 478 -16.41 29.86 -12.01
CA CYS A 478 -15.01 29.90 -12.38
C CYS A 478 -14.69 31.13 -13.26
N TYR A 479 -13.42 31.51 -13.32
CA TYR A 479 -12.96 32.66 -14.09
C TYR A 479 -11.99 32.21 -15.18
N ALA A 480 -12.31 32.53 -16.43
CA ALA A 480 -11.47 32.28 -17.59
C ALA A 480 -10.67 33.53 -17.96
N PHE A 481 -9.36 33.39 -18.16
CA PHE A 481 -8.47 34.48 -18.56
C PHE A 481 -7.29 33.96 -19.40
N LEU A 482 -6.59 34.88 -20.06
CA LEU A 482 -5.42 34.56 -20.88
C LEU A 482 -4.16 34.50 -20.00
N ASN A 483 -3.54 33.31 -19.85
CA ASN A 483 -2.40 33.16 -18.94
C ASN A 483 -1.04 33.40 -19.61
N ASP A 484 -0.90 33.02 -20.89
CA ASP A 484 0.37 33.08 -21.63
C ASP A 484 0.24 33.87 -22.94
N THR A 485 1.38 34.29 -23.46
CA THR A 485 1.57 34.89 -24.77
C THR A 485 1.51 33.81 -25.86
N GLY A 486 0.38 33.72 -26.56
CA GLY A 486 0.20 32.75 -27.65
C GLY A 486 -1.07 32.99 -28.46
N GLU A 487 -1.14 32.36 -29.63
CA GLU A 487 -2.37 32.29 -30.41
C GLU A 487 -3.34 31.29 -29.75
N VAL A 488 -4.63 31.63 -29.72
CA VAL A 488 -5.66 30.81 -29.07
C VAL A 488 -6.35 29.93 -30.12
N PRO A 489 -6.33 28.58 -29.99
CA PRO A 489 -6.95 27.70 -30.97
C PRO A 489 -8.48 27.80 -31.00
N SER A 490 -9.13 27.80 -29.82
CA SER A 490 -10.59 27.93 -29.67
C SER A 490 -10.97 28.64 -28.38
N LEU A 491 -12.13 29.30 -28.38
CA LEU A 491 -12.77 29.90 -27.18
C LEU A 491 -13.78 28.95 -26.52
N ASN A 492 -13.89 27.72 -27.00
CA ASN A 492 -14.79 26.74 -26.44
C ASN A 492 -14.24 26.20 -25.12
N ILE A 493 -15.07 26.22 -24.08
CA ILE A 493 -14.82 25.61 -22.78
C ILE A 493 -15.64 24.34 -22.70
N GLU A 494 -15.02 23.23 -22.31
CA GLU A 494 -15.69 21.97 -22.01
C GLU A 494 -15.86 21.82 -20.50
N VAL A 495 -17.08 21.57 -20.05
CA VAL A 495 -17.40 21.22 -18.66
C VAL A 495 -17.70 19.74 -18.60
N VAL A 496 -16.88 19.01 -17.84
CA VAL A 496 -17.00 17.57 -17.62
C VAL A 496 -17.40 17.32 -16.18
N ALA A 497 -18.56 16.73 -15.95
CA ALA A 497 -18.98 16.27 -14.63
C ALA A 497 -18.91 14.74 -14.54
N THR A 498 -18.05 14.24 -13.67
CA THR A 498 -17.97 12.83 -13.30
C THR A 498 -18.78 12.59 -12.05
N VAL A 499 -19.66 11.60 -12.08
CA VAL A 499 -20.64 11.35 -11.02
C VAL A 499 -20.64 9.87 -10.66
N VAL A 500 -20.61 9.55 -9.37
CA VAL A 500 -20.84 8.18 -8.90
C VAL A 500 -22.30 8.06 -8.45
N THR A 501 -23.06 7.22 -9.13
CA THR A 501 -24.44 6.94 -8.71
C THR A 501 -24.45 6.20 -7.37
N SER A 502 -25.56 6.24 -6.62
CA SER A 502 -25.73 5.48 -5.37
C SER A 502 -25.58 3.95 -5.52
N LEU A 503 -25.55 3.45 -6.76
CA LEU A 503 -25.27 2.06 -7.11
C LEU A 503 -23.77 1.79 -7.38
N GLY A 504 -22.90 2.79 -7.20
CA GLY A 504 -21.45 2.71 -7.43
C GLY A 504 -21.04 2.75 -8.91
N VAL A 505 -21.95 3.10 -9.83
CA VAL A 505 -21.64 3.18 -11.27
C VAL A 505 -21.19 4.60 -11.62
N PRO A 506 -19.96 4.78 -12.17
CA PRO A 506 -19.49 6.09 -12.61
C PRO A 506 -20.16 6.50 -13.93
N LYS A 507 -20.61 7.75 -14.01
CA LYS A 507 -21.16 8.40 -15.20
C LYS A 507 -20.42 9.69 -15.51
N ILE A 508 -20.41 10.09 -16.78
CA ILE A 508 -19.75 11.31 -17.25
C ILE A 508 -20.77 12.12 -18.06
N TYR A 509 -20.90 13.40 -17.74
CA TYR A 509 -21.69 14.38 -18.48
C TYR A 509 -20.76 15.45 -19.04
N LYS A 510 -21.00 15.87 -20.28
CA LYS A 510 -20.16 16.85 -20.99
C LYS A 510 -21.07 17.93 -21.58
N GLU A 511 -20.71 19.18 -21.35
CA GLU A 511 -21.36 20.34 -21.97
C GLU A 511 -20.30 21.35 -22.41
N GLU A 512 -20.62 22.13 -23.46
CA GLU A 512 -19.69 23.07 -24.08
C GLU A 512 -20.27 24.49 -24.09
N ALA A 513 -19.40 25.50 -23.92
CA ALA A 513 -19.79 26.90 -24.00
C ALA A 513 -18.67 27.78 -24.58
N ILE A 514 -19.05 28.83 -25.30
CA ILE A 514 -18.11 29.72 -25.98
C ILE A 514 -17.88 30.99 -25.14
N LEU A 515 -16.61 31.33 -24.90
CA LEU A 515 -16.22 32.58 -24.24
C LEU A 515 -16.39 33.82 -25.14
N PRO A 516 -16.52 35.03 -24.55
CA PRO A 516 -16.59 36.28 -25.31
C PRO A 516 -15.30 36.56 -26.09
N ILE A 517 -15.43 37.03 -27.34
CA ILE A 517 -14.27 37.33 -28.21
C ILE A 517 -13.41 38.48 -27.65
N SER A 518 -14.03 39.42 -26.92
CA SER A 518 -13.34 40.55 -26.30
C SER A 518 -12.27 40.14 -25.28
N LEU A 519 -12.28 38.88 -24.80
CA LEU A 519 -11.25 38.36 -23.90
C LEU A 519 -9.88 38.24 -24.60
N VAL A 520 -9.89 37.97 -25.91
CA VAL A 520 -8.69 37.65 -26.70
C VAL A 520 -8.40 38.69 -27.78
N TYR A 521 -9.42 39.34 -28.37
CA TYR A 521 -9.22 40.31 -29.46
C TYR A 521 -9.64 41.74 -29.08
N GLN A 522 -8.89 42.70 -29.62
CA GLN A 522 -9.22 44.12 -29.60
C GLN A 522 -9.30 44.67 -31.03
N LEU A 523 -10.08 45.72 -31.24
CA LEU A 523 -10.20 46.38 -32.54
C LEU A 523 -8.88 46.97 -33.03
N CYS A 524 -8.57 46.75 -34.30
CA CYS A 524 -7.42 47.30 -35.00
C CYS A 524 -7.83 47.80 -36.41
N ALA A 525 -6.99 48.64 -37.03
CA ALA A 525 -7.22 49.06 -38.41
C ALA A 525 -7.10 47.86 -39.38
N PRO A 526 -8.06 47.68 -40.32
CA PRO A 526 -8.04 46.56 -41.25
C PRO A 526 -6.87 46.65 -42.24
N GLN A 527 -6.17 45.54 -42.47
CA GLN A 527 -5.11 45.42 -43.47
C GLN A 527 -5.70 45.15 -44.86
N LYS A 528 -5.14 45.77 -45.91
CA LYS A 528 -5.64 45.64 -47.30
C LYS A 528 -5.13 44.38 -48.01
N GLU A 529 -3.91 43.95 -47.70
CA GLU A 529 -3.29 42.74 -48.23
C GLU A 529 -2.56 42.01 -47.11
N SER A 530 -2.68 40.68 -47.08
CA SER A 530 -1.97 39.78 -46.18
C SER A 530 -1.53 38.51 -46.92
N VAL A 531 -0.68 37.69 -46.29
CA VAL A 531 -0.13 36.45 -46.86
C VAL A 531 -1.19 35.35 -47.00
N HIS A 532 -1.89 35.04 -45.91
CA HIS A 532 -2.85 33.93 -45.88
C HIS A 532 -4.29 34.44 -46.02
N LYS A 533 -5.06 33.82 -46.92
CA LYS A 533 -6.44 34.23 -47.25
C LYS A 533 -7.35 33.01 -47.32
N ILE A 534 -8.39 32.99 -46.49
CA ILE A 534 -9.43 31.96 -46.50
C ILE A 534 -10.77 32.62 -46.85
N THR A 535 -11.51 32.04 -47.80
CA THR A 535 -12.81 32.56 -48.22
C THR A 535 -13.90 31.53 -47.93
N ILE A 536 -14.92 31.94 -47.19
CA ILE A 536 -16.08 31.14 -46.81
C ILE A 536 -17.27 31.60 -47.67
N ASN A 537 -18.00 30.65 -48.27
CA ASN A 537 -19.17 30.94 -49.11
C ASN A 537 -20.46 30.65 -48.33
N ILE A 538 -21.51 31.42 -48.62
CA ILE A 538 -22.85 31.28 -48.06
C ILE A 538 -23.86 31.16 -49.20
N ASN A 539 -24.98 30.47 -48.97
CA ASN A 539 -26.09 30.32 -49.93
C ASN A 539 -27.23 31.33 -49.78
N LYS A 540 -27.09 32.32 -48.89
CA LYS A 540 -28.07 33.35 -48.54
C LYS A 540 -27.40 34.73 -48.56
N SER A 541 -28.22 35.78 -48.45
CA SER A 541 -27.75 37.16 -48.44
C SER A 541 -26.70 37.42 -47.35
N PRO A 542 -25.63 38.17 -47.65
CA PRO A 542 -24.60 38.48 -46.67
C PRO A 542 -25.14 39.33 -45.51
N VAL A 543 -24.84 38.91 -44.28
CA VAL A 543 -25.14 39.62 -43.03
C VAL A 543 -24.08 40.72 -42.79
N PRO A 544 -24.47 41.95 -42.43
CA PRO A 544 -23.53 43.00 -42.04
C PRO A 544 -22.60 42.57 -40.90
N LEU A 545 -21.33 42.96 -40.96
CA LEU A 545 -20.36 42.63 -39.91
C LEU A 545 -20.70 43.27 -38.56
N ALA A 546 -21.44 44.38 -38.55
CA ALA A 546 -21.95 45.01 -37.32
C ALA A 546 -22.93 44.11 -36.56
N ASP A 547 -23.74 43.33 -37.27
CA ASP A 547 -24.70 42.40 -36.66
C ASP A 547 -24.02 41.11 -36.20
N LEU A 548 -22.96 40.70 -36.89
CA LEU A 548 -22.14 39.56 -36.50
C LEU A 548 -21.19 39.87 -35.33
N PHE A 549 -20.82 41.13 -35.12
CA PHE A 549 -19.89 41.56 -34.07
C PHE A 549 -20.44 42.74 -33.25
N PRO A 550 -21.58 42.57 -32.57
CA PRO A 550 -22.27 43.66 -31.87
C PRO A 550 -21.43 44.27 -30.74
N GLU A 551 -20.57 43.46 -30.13
CA GLU A 551 -19.68 43.82 -29.00
C GLU A 551 -18.72 44.98 -29.33
N TYR A 552 -18.41 45.17 -30.61
CA TYR A 552 -17.45 46.16 -31.07
C TYR A 552 -18.08 47.43 -31.66
N VAL A 553 -19.41 47.48 -31.80
CA VAL A 553 -20.14 48.59 -32.43
C VAL A 553 -20.18 49.86 -31.56
N ASN A 554 -20.08 49.69 -30.24
CA ASN A 554 -20.18 50.81 -29.29
C ASN A 554 -18.84 51.56 -29.08
N ASN A 555 -17.71 50.98 -29.50
CA ASN A 555 -16.41 51.62 -29.45
C ASN A 555 -16.25 52.45 -30.74
N GLU A 556 -15.95 53.75 -30.63
CA GLU A 556 -16.08 54.80 -31.68
C GLU A 556 -15.39 54.55 -33.05
N THR A 557 -14.73 53.40 -33.26
CA THR A 557 -13.98 53.02 -34.46
C THR A 557 -14.76 52.17 -35.47
N PHE A 558 -15.86 51.49 -35.09
CA PHE A 558 -16.58 50.57 -35.98
C PHE A 558 -18.04 51.00 -36.20
N SER A 559 -18.37 51.44 -37.41
CA SER A 559 -19.72 51.89 -37.78
C SER A 559 -20.52 50.82 -38.53
N GLN A 560 -21.85 50.90 -38.52
CA GLN A 560 -22.75 50.00 -39.29
C GLN A 560 -22.48 49.99 -40.81
N SER A 561 -21.75 50.97 -41.34
CA SER A 561 -21.46 51.11 -42.77
C SER A 561 -20.18 50.41 -43.26
N THR A 562 -19.38 49.87 -42.33
CA THR A 562 -18.03 49.36 -42.60
C THR A 562 -18.03 47.92 -43.11
N ASN A 563 -17.40 47.66 -44.25
CA ASN A 563 -17.36 46.31 -44.87
C ASN A 563 -16.15 45.47 -44.43
N ALA A 564 -15.31 46.01 -43.55
CA ALA A 564 -14.09 45.40 -43.08
C ALA A 564 -13.96 45.63 -41.58
N ILE A 565 -13.57 44.59 -40.85
CA ILE A 565 -13.20 44.68 -39.43
C ILE A 565 -11.79 44.13 -39.25
N GLY A 566 -10.94 44.88 -38.54
CA GLY A 566 -9.60 44.45 -38.14
C GLY A 566 -9.59 44.10 -36.65
N LEU A 567 -9.05 42.94 -36.32
CA LEU A 567 -8.96 42.42 -34.95
C LEU A 567 -7.50 42.06 -34.66
N LYS A 568 -6.98 42.44 -33.51
CA LYS A 568 -5.63 42.08 -33.04
C LYS A 568 -5.72 41.39 -31.69
N ASN A 569 -4.88 40.37 -31.46
CA ASN A 569 -4.80 39.72 -30.16
C ASN A 569 -4.42 40.74 -29.06
N VAL A 570 -5.00 40.61 -27.88
CA VAL A 570 -4.71 41.42 -26.69
C VAL A 570 -3.28 41.16 -26.21
N SER A 571 -2.75 39.95 -26.40
CA SER A 571 -1.32 39.70 -26.20
C SER A 571 -0.50 40.40 -27.28
N SER A 572 0.55 41.11 -26.87
CA SER A 572 1.46 41.88 -27.75
C SER A 572 2.12 41.05 -28.87
N SER A 573 1.99 39.72 -28.83
CA SER A 573 2.56 38.74 -29.76
C SER A 573 1.71 38.41 -30.99
N GLY A 574 0.43 38.77 -31.05
CA GLY A 574 -0.47 38.32 -32.12
C GLY A 574 -0.51 39.22 -33.36
N HIS A 575 -0.75 38.59 -34.52
CA HIS A 575 -0.93 39.30 -35.80
C HIS A 575 -2.36 39.84 -35.94
N SER A 576 -2.54 40.90 -36.72
CA SER A 576 -3.88 41.40 -37.03
C SER A 576 -4.59 40.50 -38.03
N VAL A 577 -5.88 40.28 -37.82
CA VAL A 577 -6.77 39.55 -38.71
C VAL A 577 -7.82 40.51 -39.24
N THR A 578 -8.01 40.50 -40.55
CA THR A 578 -9.01 41.32 -41.22
C THR A 578 -10.10 40.44 -41.81
N VAL A 579 -11.36 40.72 -41.46
CA VAL A 579 -12.54 40.07 -42.04
C VAL A 579 -13.19 41.04 -43.02
N LEU A 580 -13.28 40.62 -44.28
CA LEU A 580 -13.83 41.39 -45.40
C LEU A 580 -15.18 40.80 -45.83
N LEU A 581 -16.19 41.65 -45.86
CA LEU A 581 -17.50 41.34 -46.43
C LEU A 581 -17.57 41.82 -47.88
N ALA A 582 -17.78 40.88 -48.81
CA ALA A 582 -18.02 41.23 -50.20
C ALA A 582 -19.52 41.50 -50.43
N LYS A 583 -19.91 42.76 -50.62
CA LYS A 583 -21.34 43.13 -50.81
C LYS A 583 -21.99 42.52 -52.06
N SER A 584 -21.19 42.22 -53.08
CA SER A 584 -21.65 41.70 -54.38
C SER A 584 -21.54 40.18 -54.54
N SER A 585 -20.87 39.49 -53.62
CA SER A 585 -20.71 38.04 -53.64
C SER A 585 -21.01 37.50 -52.26
N GLU A 586 -21.79 36.44 -52.15
CA GLU A 586 -22.21 35.80 -50.88
C GLU A 586 -21.02 35.10 -50.18
N ARG A 587 -19.97 35.86 -49.87
CA ARG A 587 -18.65 35.37 -49.45
C ARG A 587 -18.02 36.28 -48.40
N TYR A 588 -17.43 35.66 -47.39
CA TYR A 588 -16.63 36.32 -46.36
C TYR A 588 -15.18 35.91 -46.55
N ARG A 589 -14.25 36.87 -46.54
CA ARG A 589 -12.83 36.59 -46.68
C ARG A 589 -12.09 37.00 -45.42
N LEU A 590 -11.40 36.06 -44.79
CA LEU A 590 -10.53 36.28 -43.64
C LEU A 590 -9.08 36.30 -44.12
N GLN A 591 -8.31 37.27 -43.63
CA GLN A 591 -6.95 37.57 -44.07
C GLN A 591 -6.06 37.88 -42.87
N SER A 592 -4.90 37.24 -42.79
CA SER A 592 -3.85 37.58 -41.81
C SER A 592 -2.46 37.23 -42.36
N ASP A 593 -1.43 37.76 -41.70
CA ASP A 593 -0.03 37.46 -41.99
C ASP A 593 0.41 36.13 -41.36
N SER A 594 -0.26 35.68 -40.28
CA SER A 594 -0.08 34.37 -39.66
C SER A 594 -1.30 33.50 -39.91
N PHE A 595 -1.06 32.22 -40.25
CA PHE A 595 -2.14 31.26 -40.47
C PHE A 595 -2.81 30.86 -39.14
N ALA A 596 -2.05 30.73 -38.05
CA ALA A 596 -2.57 30.37 -36.72
C ALA A 596 -3.63 31.36 -36.20
N SER A 597 -3.43 32.66 -36.41
CA SER A 597 -4.35 33.72 -35.96
C SER A 597 -5.74 33.65 -36.61
N LEU A 598 -5.90 32.93 -37.72
CA LEU A 598 -7.20 32.76 -38.39
C LEU A 598 -8.12 31.75 -37.69
N SER A 599 -7.56 30.88 -36.83
CA SER A 599 -8.22 29.67 -36.36
C SER A 599 -9.55 29.92 -35.66
N PHE A 600 -9.49 30.61 -34.54
CA PHE A 600 -10.67 30.93 -33.76
C PHE A 600 -11.67 31.81 -34.52
N LEU A 601 -11.22 32.78 -35.34
CA LEU A 601 -12.14 33.67 -36.06
C LEU A 601 -12.93 32.94 -37.15
N ILE A 602 -12.33 31.92 -37.78
CA ILE A 602 -13.06 31.05 -38.71
C ILE A 602 -14.14 30.29 -37.94
N GLU A 603 -13.78 29.64 -36.84
CA GLU A 603 -14.73 28.91 -35.99
C GLU A 603 -15.90 29.79 -35.53
N LEU A 604 -15.59 30.98 -35.02
CA LEU A 604 -16.58 31.95 -34.56
C LEU A 604 -17.49 32.44 -35.68
N MET A 605 -16.95 32.71 -36.87
CA MET A 605 -17.75 33.14 -38.01
C MET A 605 -18.76 32.07 -38.42
N ILE A 606 -18.32 30.81 -38.45
CA ILE A 606 -19.17 29.66 -38.77
C ILE A 606 -20.27 29.52 -37.73
N PHE A 607 -19.92 29.63 -36.45
CA PHE A 607 -20.87 29.56 -35.34
C PHE A 607 -21.91 30.68 -35.43
N ARG A 608 -21.48 31.95 -35.49
CA ARG A 608 -22.39 33.11 -35.52
C ARG A 608 -23.29 33.13 -36.75
N LEU A 609 -22.77 32.75 -37.93
CA LEU A 609 -23.58 32.65 -39.14
C LEU A 609 -24.65 31.56 -39.02
N LYS A 610 -24.30 30.39 -38.48
CA LYS A 610 -25.29 29.33 -38.21
C LYS A 610 -26.32 29.78 -37.18
N THR A 611 -25.90 30.43 -36.10
CA THR A 611 -26.79 30.94 -35.03
C THR A 611 -27.76 32.01 -35.56
N HIS A 612 -27.31 32.89 -36.45
CA HIS A 612 -28.17 33.91 -37.05
C HIS A 612 -29.22 33.31 -38.01
N TYR A 613 -28.90 32.20 -38.67
CA TYR A 613 -29.79 31.53 -39.62
C TYR A 613 -30.45 30.26 -39.07
N VAL A 614 -30.55 30.09 -37.75
CA VAL A 614 -31.17 28.90 -37.11
C VAL A 614 -32.60 28.66 -37.59
N ASP A 615 -33.35 29.73 -37.83
CA ASP A 615 -34.74 29.66 -38.32
C ASP A 615 -34.85 29.18 -39.79
N HIS A 616 -33.73 29.11 -40.51
CA HIS A 616 -33.66 28.68 -41.90
C HIS A 616 -32.92 27.35 -42.04
N SER A 617 -33.69 26.25 -42.07
CA SER A 617 -33.19 24.87 -42.17
C SER A 617 -32.33 24.57 -43.42
N ASP A 618 -32.41 25.39 -44.46
CA ASP A 618 -31.65 25.20 -45.71
C ASP A 618 -30.30 25.96 -45.73
N PHE A 619 -29.88 26.57 -44.63
CA PHE A 619 -28.66 27.38 -44.59
C PHE A 619 -27.38 26.52 -44.63
N ILE A 620 -26.51 26.79 -45.60
CA ILE A 620 -25.26 26.06 -45.77
C ILE A 620 -24.11 27.05 -45.92
N VAL A 621 -23.12 26.89 -45.05
CA VAL A 621 -21.79 27.47 -45.22
C VAL A 621 -20.96 26.45 -45.99
N SER A 622 -20.29 26.87 -47.06
CA SER A 622 -19.48 25.99 -47.92
C SER A 622 -18.07 26.52 -48.14
N TYR A 623 -17.15 25.58 -48.33
CA TYR A 623 -15.75 25.85 -48.62
C TYR A 623 -15.32 24.97 -49.80
N ASN A 624 -14.96 25.62 -50.91
CA ASN A 624 -14.80 24.94 -52.20
C ASN A 624 -13.35 24.96 -52.71
N SER A 625 -12.39 25.43 -51.91
CA SER A 625 -10.97 25.41 -52.27
C SER A 625 -10.25 24.20 -51.65
N SER A 626 -9.03 23.94 -52.14
CA SER A 626 -8.15 22.92 -51.57
C SER A 626 -7.77 23.27 -50.14
N LEU A 627 -7.62 22.25 -49.29
CA LEU A 627 -7.13 22.41 -47.92
C LEU A 627 -5.67 22.95 -47.92
N PRO A 628 -5.30 23.81 -46.96
CA PRO A 628 -3.97 24.42 -46.88
C PRO A 628 -2.94 23.44 -46.31
N SER A 629 -2.38 22.56 -47.16
CA SER A 629 -1.41 21.54 -46.73
C SER A 629 -0.03 22.13 -46.38
N ASN A 630 0.44 23.10 -47.16
CA ASN A 630 1.79 23.66 -47.00
C ASN A 630 1.93 24.43 -45.69
N GLU A 631 0.90 25.18 -45.32
CA GLU A 631 0.84 25.93 -44.07
C GLU A 631 0.86 24.99 -42.87
N VAL A 632 0.05 23.91 -42.90
CA VAL A 632 0.02 22.92 -41.81
C VAL A 632 1.37 22.22 -41.66
N ILE A 633 2.00 21.81 -42.77
CA ILE A 633 3.33 21.17 -42.76
C ILE A 633 4.39 22.08 -42.12
N LEU A 634 4.33 23.39 -42.35
CA LEU A 634 5.25 24.35 -41.73
C LEU A 634 5.16 24.31 -40.19
N TYR A 635 3.95 24.30 -39.63
CA TYR A 635 3.76 24.22 -38.18
C TYR A 635 4.13 22.84 -37.61
N VAL A 636 3.84 21.77 -38.35
CA VAL A 636 4.24 20.39 -37.96
C VAL A 636 5.78 20.28 -37.91
N ASN A 637 6.50 20.87 -38.86
CA ASN A 637 7.96 20.92 -38.85
C ASN A 637 8.53 21.76 -37.71
N ASN A 638 7.92 22.91 -37.42
CA ASN A 638 8.32 23.75 -36.29
C ASN A 638 8.17 22.99 -34.96
N HIS A 639 6.99 22.39 -34.74
CA HIS A 639 6.69 21.56 -33.57
C HIS A 639 7.69 20.42 -33.39
N PHE A 640 7.91 19.62 -34.44
CA PHE A 640 8.84 18.49 -34.41
C PHE A 640 10.28 18.93 -34.08
N THR A 641 10.74 20.06 -34.63
CA THR A 641 12.07 20.60 -34.36
C THR A 641 12.21 21.00 -32.88
N LYS A 642 11.19 21.64 -32.29
CA LYS A 642 11.18 22.00 -30.87
C LYS A 642 11.13 20.78 -29.97
N ARG A 643 10.34 19.77 -30.32
CA ARG A 643 10.28 18.49 -29.60
C ARG A 643 11.64 17.76 -29.64
N GLN A 644 12.30 17.75 -30.79
CA GLN A 644 13.65 17.16 -30.91
C GLN A 644 14.68 17.89 -30.06
N MET A 645 14.61 19.23 -29.97
CA MET A 645 15.48 20.02 -29.10
C MET A 645 15.26 19.70 -27.62
N VAL A 646 14.01 19.58 -27.17
CA VAL A 646 13.69 19.16 -25.79
C VAL A 646 14.29 17.78 -25.49
N ARG A 647 14.09 16.81 -26.38
CA ARG A 647 14.65 15.47 -26.19
C ARG A 647 16.18 15.46 -26.13
N GLN A 648 16.85 16.24 -26.98
CA GLN A 648 18.32 16.35 -26.93
C GLN A 648 18.81 16.88 -25.58
N LEU A 649 18.15 17.91 -25.04
CA LEU A 649 18.47 18.47 -23.72
C LEU A 649 18.16 17.49 -22.59
N GLU A 650 17.09 16.69 -22.69
CA GLU A 650 16.78 15.63 -21.72
C GLU A 650 17.83 14.52 -21.71
N GLU A 651 18.29 14.10 -22.89
CA GLU A 651 19.38 13.12 -23.02
C GLU A 651 20.70 13.66 -22.45
N GLU A 652 21.03 14.92 -22.72
CA GLU A 652 22.19 15.61 -22.14
C GLU A 652 22.09 15.69 -20.62
N LEU A 653 20.94 16.12 -20.09
CA LEU A 653 20.69 16.19 -18.64
C LEU A 653 20.77 14.81 -17.98
N ALA A 654 20.27 13.76 -18.64
CA ALA A 654 20.38 12.39 -18.16
C ALA A 654 21.84 11.92 -18.07
N GLN A 655 22.67 12.27 -19.06
CA GLN A 655 24.10 12.00 -19.05
C GLN A 655 24.81 12.77 -17.92
N LEU A 656 24.57 14.07 -17.79
CA LEU A 656 25.16 14.92 -16.74
C LEU A 656 24.77 14.44 -15.34
N THR A 657 23.49 14.10 -15.13
CA THR A 657 23.00 13.56 -13.85
C THR A 657 23.65 12.21 -13.51
N SER A 658 23.87 11.36 -14.52
CA SER A 658 24.60 10.10 -14.34
C SER A 658 26.05 10.33 -13.93
N GLN A 659 26.74 11.28 -14.59
CA GLN A 659 28.10 11.67 -14.24
C GLN A 659 28.17 12.21 -12.81
N PHE A 660 27.28 13.13 -12.44
CA PHE A 660 27.17 13.69 -11.10
C PHE A 660 27.00 12.59 -10.03
N ARG A 661 26.11 11.62 -10.28
CA ARG A 661 25.90 10.47 -9.39
C ARG A 661 27.15 9.59 -9.24
N ILE A 662 27.92 9.39 -10.32
CA ILE A 662 29.18 8.63 -10.29
C ILE A 662 30.23 9.36 -9.45
N ILE A 663 30.34 10.69 -9.61
CA ILE A 663 31.27 11.53 -8.83
C ILE A 663 30.89 11.46 -7.34
N GLN A 664 29.61 11.61 -7.00
CA GLN A 664 29.12 11.49 -5.63
C GLN A 664 29.43 10.11 -5.02
N LYS A 665 29.17 9.02 -5.74
CA LYS A 665 29.50 7.65 -5.28
C LYS A 665 30.99 7.51 -4.98
N ARG A 666 31.84 8.10 -5.82
CA ARG A 666 33.30 8.06 -5.66
C ARG A 666 33.76 8.90 -4.47
N LEU A 667 33.17 10.08 -4.26
CA LEU A 667 33.41 10.91 -3.08
C LEU A 667 33.03 10.18 -1.78
N ILE A 668 31.85 9.57 -1.72
CA ILE A 668 31.40 8.78 -0.55
C ILE A 668 32.36 7.63 -0.26
N SER A 669 32.81 6.89 -1.29
CA SER A 669 33.77 5.82 -1.12
C SER A 669 35.11 6.32 -0.57
N LYS A 670 35.53 7.55 -0.93
CA LYS A 670 36.77 8.16 -0.44
C LYS A 670 36.61 8.70 0.99
N PHE A 671 35.45 9.26 1.35
CA PHE A 671 35.16 9.72 2.72
C PHE A 671 35.10 8.57 3.73
N LYS A 672 34.78 7.34 3.30
CA LYS A 672 34.83 6.14 4.16
C LYS A 672 36.26 5.73 4.54
N ILE A 673 37.29 6.20 3.84
CA ILE A 673 38.69 5.83 4.09
C ILE A 673 39.26 6.78 5.16
N LYS A 674 39.84 6.22 6.23
CA LYS A 674 40.38 7.01 7.36
C LYS A 674 41.46 8.05 6.96
N ASN A 675 42.26 7.75 5.94
CA ASN A 675 43.28 8.65 5.38
C ASN A 675 43.03 8.86 3.86
N PRO A 676 42.18 9.82 3.46
CA PRO A 676 41.86 10.03 2.05
C PRO A 676 42.99 10.77 1.29
N SER A 677 43.13 10.45 0.01
CA SER A 677 43.90 11.24 -0.98
C SER A 677 43.23 12.61 -1.21
N PRO A 678 43.95 13.67 -1.64
CA PRO A 678 43.38 15.01 -1.79
C PRO A 678 42.16 15.00 -2.72
N LEU A 679 41.05 15.60 -2.26
CA LEU A 679 39.73 15.56 -2.89
C LEU A 679 39.44 16.75 -3.80
N SER A 680 40.29 17.77 -3.81
CA SER A 680 40.07 19.05 -4.51
C SER A 680 39.69 18.88 -5.98
N ASN A 681 40.31 17.96 -6.73
CA ASN A 681 39.96 17.72 -8.14
C ASN A 681 38.55 17.14 -8.31
N LEU A 682 38.07 16.32 -7.37
CA LEU A 682 36.72 15.75 -7.41
C LEU A 682 35.67 16.77 -6.95
N GLU A 683 36.03 17.68 -6.05
CA GLU A 683 35.17 18.78 -5.61
C GLU A 683 34.97 19.80 -6.74
N LEU A 684 36.04 20.17 -7.45
CA LEU A 684 35.93 21.03 -8.64
C LEU A 684 35.06 20.39 -9.72
N LEU A 685 35.30 19.11 -10.05
CA LEU A 685 34.49 18.40 -11.03
C LEU A 685 33.01 18.28 -10.61
N LEU A 686 32.74 18.13 -9.31
CA LEU A 686 31.37 18.11 -8.80
C LEU A 686 30.69 19.48 -8.98
N GLN A 687 31.42 20.57 -8.75
CA GLN A 687 30.90 21.92 -8.93
C GLN A 687 30.66 22.23 -10.41
N ASP A 688 31.62 21.92 -11.29
CA ASP A 688 31.49 22.13 -12.74
C ASP A 688 30.28 21.37 -13.30
N THR A 689 30.13 20.08 -12.94
CA THR A 689 28.97 19.27 -13.37
C THR A 689 27.65 19.77 -12.80
N TYR A 690 27.64 20.36 -11.60
CA TYR A 690 26.46 20.99 -11.04
C TYR A 690 26.05 22.25 -11.82
N ASP A 691 27.02 23.11 -12.14
CA ASP A 691 26.77 24.33 -12.91
C ASP A 691 26.28 24.00 -14.34
N GLU A 692 26.85 22.97 -14.98
CA GLU A 692 26.36 22.45 -16.26
C GLU A 692 24.92 21.93 -16.18
N ILE A 693 24.57 21.19 -15.13
CA ILE A 693 23.19 20.72 -14.89
C ILE A 693 22.23 21.89 -14.76
N MET A 694 22.61 22.95 -14.04
CA MET A 694 21.76 24.13 -13.88
C MET A 694 21.53 24.84 -15.21
N ILE A 695 22.60 25.03 -16.01
CA ILE A 695 22.49 25.63 -17.35
C ILE A 695 21.59 24.79 -18.27
N ALA A 696 21.79 23.47 -18.31
CA ALA A 696 20.96 22.57 -19.10
C ALA A 696 19.49 22.60 -18.67
N THR A 697 19.23 22.73 -17.36
CA THR A 697 17.87 22.83 -16.81
C THR A 697 17.19 24.14 -17.24
N ASP A 698 17.89 25.28 -17.18
CA ASP A 698 17.36 26.59 -17.63
C ASP A 698 17.07 26.59 -19.14
N GLN A 699 17.95 25.97 -19.94
CA GLN A 699 17.72 25.78 -21.38
C GLN A 699 16.52 24.89 -21.65
N LEU A 700 16.36 23.81 -20.88
CA LEU A 700 15.24 22.89 -20.99
C LEU A 700 13.90 23.57 -20.63
N ILE A 701 13.84 24.38 -19.57
CA ILE A 701 12.65 25.19 -19.24
C ILE A 701 12.27 26.13 -20.39
N THR A 702 13.27 26.77 -21.01
CA THR A 702 13.05 27.66 -22.16
C THR A 702 12.54 26.88 -23.36
N ALA A 703 13.14 25.72 -23.67
CA ALA A 703 12.72 24.85 -24.76
C ALA A 703 11.30 24.31 -24.56
N TYR A 704 10.91 23.96 -23.33
CA TYR A 704 9.54 23.56 -22.98
C TYR A 704 8.51 24.68 -23.19
N SER A 705 8.87 25.91 -22.84
CA SER A 705 8.04 27.09 -23.11
C SER A 705 7.84 27.31 -24.61
N GLU A 706 8.90 27.17 -25.41
CA GLU A 706 8.83 27.25 -26.87
C GLU A 706 8.03 26.10 -27.50
N LEU A 707 8.13 24.88 -26.95
CA LEU A 707 7.35 23.73 -27.38
C LEU A 707 5.85 23.96 -27.12
N THR A 708 5.49 24.47 -25.95
CA THR A 708 4.08 24.78 -25.61
C THR A 708 3.50 25.81 -26.57
N LYS A 709 4.29 26.81 -26.99
CA LYS A 709 3.88 27.79 -28.00
C LYS A 709 3.69 27.13 -29.37
N ALA A 710 4.61 26.27 -29.79
CA ALA A 710 4.51 25.53 -31.05
C ALA A 710 3.30 24.56 -31.07
N GLN A 711 2.97 23.92 -29.94
CA GLN A 711 1.77 23.09 -29.77
C GLN A 711 0.49 23.92 -29.95
N GLY A 712 0.44 25.13 -29.36
CA GLY A 712 -0.68 26.06 -29.55
C GLY A 712 -0.85 26.49 -31.00
N GLU A 713 0.23 26.86 -31.68
CA GLU A 713 0.21 27.23 -33.11
C GLU A 713 -0.22 26.08 -34.01
N LEU A 714 0.27 24.86 -33.76
CA LEU A 714 -0.14 23.67 -34.50
C LEU A 714 -1.61 23.33 -34.24
N SER A 715 -2.06 23.42 -32.98
CA SER A 715 -3.47 23.23 -32.62
C SER A 715 -4.37 24.23 -33.35
N CYS A 716 -3.95 25.48 -33.49
CA CYS A 716 -4.64 26.49 -34.30
C CYS A 716 -4.76 26.05 -35.75
N ALA A 717 -3.66 25.59 -36.36
CA ALA A 717 -3.64 25.14 -37.76
C ALA A 717 -4.55 23.91 -37.99
N LEU A 718 -4.56 22.96 -37.05
CA LEU A 718 -5.42 21.77 -37.11
C LEU A 718 -6.89 22.10 -36.90
N ASN A 719 -7.22 23.03 -35.98
CA ASN A 719 -8.60 23.49 -35.80
C ASN A 719 -9.14 24.19 -37.07
N ILE A 720 -8.29 24.93 -37.81
CA ILE A 720 -8.68 25.45 -39.14
C ILE A 720 -9.06 24.30 -40.08
N VAL A 721 -8.20 23.30 -40.21
CA VAL A 721 -8.47 22.14 -41.09
C VAL A 721 -9.76 21.44 -40.67
N GLN A 722 -9.96 21.22 -39.36
CA GLN A 722 -11.17 20.59 -38.84
C GLN A 722 -12.42 21.40 -39.19
N ASN A 723 -12.40 22.72 -39.01
CA ASN A 723 -13.53 23.60 -39.33
C ASN A 723 -13.78 23.72 -40.84
N LEU A 724 -12.73 23.68 -41.67
CA LEU A 724 -12.87 23.60 -43.12
C LEU A 724 -13.50 22.28 -43.55
N VAL A 725 -13.05 21.13 -43.02
CA VAL A 725 -13.65 19.81 -43.28
C VAL A 725 -15.11 19.73 -42.81
N LYS A 726 -15.46 20.39 -41.68
CA LYS A 726 -16.87 20.52 -41.23
C LYS A 726 -17.76 21.24 -42.26
N ILE A 727 -17.20 22.03 -43.16
CA ILE A 727 -17.91 22.91 -44.10
C ILE A 727 -17.79 22.46 -45.55
N MET A 728 -16.81 21.61 -45.85
CA MET A 728 -16.72 20.96 -47.15
C MET A 728 -17.90 20.00 -47.38
N ASP A 729 -18.29 19.90 -48.64
CA ASP A 729 -19.33 18.99 -49.11
C ASP A 729 -18.73 17.59 -49.29
N ILE A 730 -18.80 16.77 -48.23
CA ILE A 730 -18.22 15.43 -48.14
C ILE A 730 -19.30 14.49 -47.57
N ASN A 731 -19.27 13.21 -47.97
CA ASN A 731 -20.14 12.17 -47.41
C ASN A 731 -20.13 12.18 -45.86
N PRO A 732 -21.29 12.18 -45.19
CA PRO A 732 -21.40 12.25 -43.73
C PRO A 732 -20.60 11.19 -42.96
N GLU A 733 -20.57 9.93 -43.44
CA GLU A 733 -19.81 8.85 -42.74
C GLU A 733 -18.30 9.09 -42.81
N LEU A 734 -17.82 9.53 -43.98
CA LEU A 734 -16.41 9.86 -44.21
C LEU A 734 -16.02 11.12 -43.43
N LYS A 735 -16.95 12.08 -43.32
CA LYS A 735 -16.78 13.32 -42.55
C LYS A 735 -16.67 13.03 -41.05
N GLU A 736 -17.51 12.16 -40.49
CA GLU A 736 -17.41 11.75 -39.09
C GLU A 736 -16.07 11.05 -38.81
N LEU A 737 -15.65 10.15 -39.70
CA LEU A 737 -14.35 9.49 -39.60
C LEU A 737 -13.18 10.49 -39.66
N LEU A 738 -13.21 11.45 -40.58
CA LEU A 738 -12.18 12.49 -40.70
C LEU A 738 -12.14 13.39 -39.45
N LEU A 739 -13.30 13.80 -38.92
CA LEU A 739 -13.36 14.61 -37.70
C LEU A 739 -12.86 13.85 -36.47
N SER A 740 -13.04 12.53 -36.43
CA SER A 740 -12.46 11.68 -35.38
C SER A 740 -10.95 11.46 -35.54
N ALA A 741 -10.45 11.51 -36.78
CA ALA A 741 -9.03 11.29 -37.08
C ALA A 741 -8.17 12.55 -36.88
N PHE A 742 -8.70 13.72 -37.23
CA PHE A 742 -8.02 15.00 -36.99
C PHE A 742 -8.33 15.51 -35.58
N CYS A 743 -7.42 15.23 -34.63
CA CYS A 743 -7.48 15.81 -33.31
C CYS A 743 -6.94 17.26 -33.34
N PRO A 744 -7.74 18.27 -32.98
CA PRO A 744 -7.29 19.66 -32.96
C PRO A 744 -6.37 19.97 -31.78
N THR A 745 -6.43 19.20 -30.69
CA THR A 745 -5.53 19.33 -29.55
C THR A 745 -4.23 18.57 -29.80
N VAL A 746 -3.11 19.24 -29.61
CA VAL A 746 -1.77 18.68 -29.71
C VAL A 746 -1.25 18.47 -28.29
N ASP A 747 -1.29 17.23 -27.84
CA ASP A 747 -0.75 16.82 -26.54
C ASP A 747 0.40 15.84 -26.77
N ASP A 748 1.59 16.18 -26.27
CA ASP A 748 2.74 15.29 -26.27
C ASP A 748 2.90 14.64 -24.90
N SER A 749 3.08 13.32 -24.89
CA SER A 749 3.49 12.55 -23.72
C SER A 749 4.95 12.14 -23.83
N ASP A 750 5.58 11.83 -22.69
CA ASP A 750 6.99 11.39 -22.63
C ASP A 750 7.30 10.21 -23.56
N SER A 751 6.32 9.32 -23.78
CA SER A 751 6.49 8.10 -24.58
C SER A 751 5.95 8.19 -26.01
N GLN A 752 5.04 9.13 -26.27
CA GLN A 752 4.31 9.22 -27.52
C GLN A 752 3.96 10.67 -27.80
N GLY A 753 4.36 11.18 -28.95
CA GLY A 753 3.95 12.52 -29.36
C GLY A 753 2.96 12.50 -30.51
N TRP A 754 2.50 13.70 -30.83
CA TRP A 754 1.41 13.89 -31.77
C TRP A 754 1.75 13.37 -33.18
N GLU A 755 2.99 13.52 -33.66
CA GLU A 755 3.40 13.05 -34.99
C GLU A 755 3.27 11.53 -35.15
N ASP A 756 3.54 10.79 -34.06
CA ASP A 756 3.53 9.32 -34.04
C ASP A 756 2.07 8.80 -34.17
N VAL A 757 1.16 9.43 -33.44
CA VAL A 757 -0.29 9.18 -33.50
C VAL A 757 -0.84 9.54 -34.88
N MET A 758 -0.43 10.70 -35.39
CA MET A 758 -0.98 11.22 -36.63
C MET A 758 -0.51 10.44 -37.86
N ASP A 759 0.77 10.04 -37.94
CA ASP A 759 1.25 9.21 -39.06
C ASP A 759 0.51 7.86 -39.11
N THR A 760 0.29 7.25 -37.95
CA THR A 760 -0.44 5.97 -37.83
C THR A 760 -1.89 6.13 -38.28
N THR A 761 -2.54 7.21 -37.85
CA THR A 761 -3.94 7.51 -38.20
C THR A 761 -4.09 7.81 -39.69
N LEU A 762 -3.21 8.62 -40.27
CA LEU A 762 -3.20 8.92 -41.70
C LEU A 762 -2.91 7.66 -42.53
N CYS A 763 -1.99 6.81 -42.09
CA CYS A 763 -1.73 5.52 -42.73
C CYS A 763 -2.98 4.63 -42.74
N HIS A 764 -3.70 4.54 -41.62
CA HIS A 764 -4.94 3.78 -41.54
C HIS A 764 -6.01 4.33 -42.48
N LEU A 765 -6.18 5.66 -42.51
CA LEU A 765 -7.14 6.34 -43.37
C LEU A 765 -6.83 6.11 -44.86
N LEU A 766 -5.56 6.19 -45.27
CA LEU A 766 -5.12 5.92 -46.65
C LEU A 766 -5.31 4.46 -47.08
N ARG A 767 -5.34 3.52 -46.13
CA ARG A 767 -5.54 2.08 -46.39
C ARG A 767 -7.01 1.68 -46.45
N THR A 768 -7.86 2.36 -45.71
CA THR A 768 -9.29 2.01 -45.54
C THR A 768 -10.19 2.93 -46.35
N ALA A 769 -10.46 4.13 -45.84
CA ALA A 769 -11.45 5.06 -46.39
C ALA A 769 -10.98 5.81 -47.65
N LEU A 770 -9.66 6.05 -47.81
CA LEU A 770 -9.09 6.85 -48.91
C LEU A 770 -8.24 6.00 -49.88
N ALA A 771 -8.39 4.67 -49.90
CA ALA A 771 -7.59 3.78 -50.74
C ALA A 771 -8.05 3.80 -52.20
N LYS A 772 -7.16 4.14 -53.14
CA LYS A 772 -7.45 4.14 -54.59
C LYS A 772 -7.10 2.83 -55.31
N SER A 773 -6.29 1.96 -54.70
CA SER A 773 -5.82 0.71 -55.31
C SER A 773 -5.72 -0.44 -54.31
N GLU A 774 -5.79 -1.69 -54.77
CA GLU A 774 -5.58 -2.86 -53.89
C GLU A 774 -4.18 -2.88 -53.27
N LYS A 775 -3.18 -2.29 -53.94
CA LYS A 775 -1.83 -2.09 -53.37
C LYS A 775 -1.81 -1.12 -52.19
N ASP A 776 -2.70 -0.12 -52.17
CA ASP A 776 -2.84 0.77 -51.01
C ASP A 776 -3.46 0.02 -49.82
N LYS A 777 -4.43 -0.89 -50.05
CA LYS A 777 -5.01 -1.74 -49.00
C LYS A 777 -3.98 -2.71 -48.39
N LEU A 778 -3.03 -3.18 -49.21
CA LEU A 778 -1.95 -4.11 -48.86
C LEU A 778 -0.70 -3.46 -48.24
N ARG A 779 -0.65 -2.13 -48.04
CA ARG A 779 0.47 -1.49 -47.30
C ARG A 779 0.58 -2.09 -45.88
N SER A 780 1.82 -2.30 -45.41
CA SER A 780 2.07 -2.85 -44.07
C SER A 780 1.44 -1.99 -42.97
N THR A 781 0.88 -2.63 -41.94
CA THR A 781 0.53 -1.95 -40.68
C THR A 781 1.79 -1.36 -40.09
N ASN A 782 1.89 -0.03 -40.02
CA ASN A 782 2.89 0.58 -39.16
C ASN A 782 2.49 0.27 -37.71
N THR A 783 3.38 -0.37 -36.98
CA THR A 783 3.43 -0.27 -35.52
C THR A 783 3.66 1.19 -35.17
N ALA A 784 3.10 1.66 -34.04
CA ALA A 784 3.30 3.02 -33.53
C ALA A 784 4.76 3.19 -33.09
N GLU A 785 5.67 3.23 -34.05
CA GLU A 785 7.09 3.49 -33.88
C GLU A 785 7.31 5.00 -33.97
N GLU A 786 8.29 5.45 -33.20
CA GLU A 786 8.68 6.84 -33.13
C GLU A 786 9.13 7.37 -34.49
N VAL A 787 8.54 8.49 -34.92
CA VAL A 787 8.87 9.16 -36.18
C VAL A 787 10.22 9.87 -36.03
N LYS A 788 11.25 9.30 -36.65
CA LYS A 788 12.60 9.90 -36.71
C LYS A 788 12.74 10.96 -37.80
N ASP A 789 12.01 10.80 -38.91
CA ASP A 789 12.03 11.68 -40.07
C ASP A 789 10.61 12.11 -40.47
N ILE A 790 10.35 13.42 -40.45
CA ILE A 790 9.04 14.03 -40.74
C ILE A 790 8.59 13.90 -42.20
N THR A 791 9.54 13.65 -43.13
CA THR A 791 9.27 13.58 -44.58
C THR A 791 8.24 12.52 -44.97
N ARG A 792 8.08 11.47 -44.16
CA ARG A 792 7.05 10.44 -44.35
C ARG A 792 5.66 10.98 -44.00
N LEU A 793 5.54 11.64 -42.85
CA LEU A 793 4.31 12.26 -42.38
C LEU A 793 3.86 13.35 -43.36
N GLU A 794 4.77 14.21 -43.84
CA GLU A 794 4.48 15.25 -44.84
C GLU A 794 3.86 14.67 -46.12
N LYS A 795 4.40 13.54 -46.60
CA LYS A 795 3.87 12.85 -47.79
C LYS A 795 2.48 12.29 -47.53
N HIS A 796 2.24 11.66 -46.37
CA HIS A 796 0.93 11.13 -46.02
C HIS A 796 -0.11 12.24 -45.84
N LEU A 797 0.26 13.35 -45.19
CA LEU A 797 -0.61 14.50 -44.99
C LEU A 797 -1.01 15.15 -46.32
N ASN A 798 -0.05 15.39 -47.21
CA ASN A 798 -0.33 15.88 -48.57
C ASN A 798 -1.24 14.92 -49.35
N GLN A 799 -0.98 13.61 -49.28
CA GLN A 799 -1.82 12.60 -49.95
C GLN A 799 -3.26 12.62 -49.43
N VAL A 800 -3.46 12.77 -48.12
CA VAL A 800 -4.80 12.83 -47.53
C VAL A 800 -5.51 14.13 -47.95
N PHE A 801 -4.86 15.29 -47.83
CA PHE A 801 -5.48 16.57 -48.21
C PHE A 801 -5.79 16.66 -49.70
N GLU A 802 -5.01 16.01 -50.57
CA GLU A 802 -5.34 15.91 -51.99
C GLU A 802 -6.50 14.95 -52.31
N ARG A 803 -6.68 13.88 -51.52
CA ARG A 803 -7.68 12.84 -51.75
C ARG A 803 -9.07 13.22 -51.23
N ILE A 804 -9.15 13.97 -50.13
CA ILE A 804 -10.42 14.40 -49.52
C ILE A 804 -11.35 15.10 -50.53
N PRO A 805 -10.92 16.12 -51.31
CA PRO A 805 -11.80 16.83 -52.26
C PRO A 805 -12.06 16.06 -53.56
N LYS A 806 -11.32 14.98 -53.84
CA LYS A 806 -11.47 14.20 -55.09
C LYS A 806 -12.54 13.11 -54.94
N ILE A 807 -12.68 12.54 -53.75
CA ILE A 807 -13.67 11.48 -53.46
C ILE A 807 -15.10 12.05 -53.36
N SER A 808 -15.25 13.33 -53.00
CA SER A 808 -16.56 14.00 -53.04
C SER A 808 -17.12 14.09 -54.47
N ASN A 809 -16.28 14.06 -55.51
CA ASN A 809 -16.70 14.19 -56.90
C ASN A 809 -16.94 12.85 -57.61
N GLU A 810 -16.35 11.75 -57.15
CA GLU A 810 -16.44 10.43 -57.81
C GLU A 810 -17.76 9.68 -57.52
N ILE A 811 -18.47 10.00 -56.42
CA ILE A 811 -19.67 9.24 -56.00
C ILE A 811 -20.95 9.65 -56.76
N ASN A 812 -20.96 10.78 -57.47
CA ASN A 812 -22.13 11.20 -58.27
C ASN A 812 -22.33 10.38 -59.56
N GLU A 813 -21.37 9.54 -59.97
CA GLU A 813 -21.48 8.72 -61.20
C GLU A 813 -21.73 7.22 -60.95
N GLU A 814 -21.53 6.69 -59.73
CA GLU A 814 -21.62 5.23 -59.47
C GLU A 814 -22.97 4.73 -58.94
N PHE A 815 -23.94 5.60 -58.65
CA PHE A 815 -25.24 5.18 -58.09
C PHE A 815 -26.25 4.62 -59.11
N ASP A 816 -25.92 4.52 -60.40
CA ASP A 816 -26.85 4.10 -61.45
C ASP A 816 -26.58 2.72 -62.09
N LEU A 817 -25.81 1.86 -61.42
CA LEU A 817 -25.65 0.45 -61.84
C LEU A 817 -26.09 -0.52 -60.73
N LYS A 818 -27.35 -0.91 -60.85
CA LYS A 818 -27.95 -2.10 -60.23
C LYS A 818 -27.10 -3.34 -60.51
N GLU A 819 -26.69 -4.05 -59.47
CA GLU A 819 -26.48 -5.49 -59.55
C GLU A 819 -27.39 -6.22 -58.57
N GLU A 820 -28.28 -7.01 -59.17
CA GLU A 820 -29.11 -8.02 -58.54
C GLU A 820 -28.22 -9.10 -57.91
N TYR A 821 -28.45 -9.45 -56.64
CA TYR A 821 -28.07 -10.78 -56.12
C TYR A 821 -29.22 -11.39 -55.33
N SER A 822 -29.63 -12.58 -55.79
CA SER A 822 -30.70 -13.41 -55.27
C SER A 822 -30.37 -14.00 -53.89
N PRO A 823 -31.38 -14.34 -53.07
CA PRO A 823 -31.21 -14.88 -51.72
C PRO A 823 -30.85 -16.38 -51.75
N GLN A 824 -29.72 -16.77 -51.17
CA GLN A 824 -29.40 -18.18 -50.91
C GLN A 824 -29.73 -18.57 -49.46
N GLU A 825 -30.78 -19.40 -49.39
CA GLU A 825 -31.11 -20.48 -48.46
C GLU A 825 -30.38 -20.58 -47.10
N SER A 826 -31.19 -20.38 -46.05
CA SER A 826 -30.96 -20.86 -44.68
C SER A 826 -31.07 -22.39 -44.57
N PRO A 827 -30.15 -23.10 -43.88
CA PRO A 827 -30.40 -24.49 -43.49
C PRO A 827 -31.32 -24.54 -42.27
N LYS A 828 -32.38 -25.33 -42.40
CA LYS A 828 -33.37 -25.68 -41.37
C LYS A 828 -32.71 -26.40 -40.19
N SER A 829 -33.09 -26.00 -38.97
CA SER A 829 -32.89 -26.74 -37.73
C SER A 829 -33.73 -28.02 -37.71
N PRO A 830 -33.20 -29.18 -37.27
CA PRO A 830 -34.05 -30.31 -36.91
C PRO A 830 -34.49 -30.21 -35.44
N ASP A 831 -35.79 -30.34 -35.22
CA ASP A 831 -36.40 -30.57 -33.91
C ASP A 831 -35.72 -31.75 -33.20
N LYS A 832 -35.27 -31.51 -31.96
CA LYS A 832 -34.98 -32.57 -30.99
C LYS A 832 -35.55 -32.19 -29.62
N GLU A 833 -36.41 -33.08 -29.15
CA GLU A 833 -37.16 -33.09 -27.91
C GLU A 833 -36.32 -32.71 -26.68
N MET A 834 -36.90 -31.86 -25.81
CA MET A 834 -36.39 -31.53 -24.48
C MET A 834 -36.23 -32.80 -23.63
N ARG A 835 -35.02 -33.04 -23.13
CA ARG A 835 -34.79 -33.91 -21.97
C ARG A 835 -34.17 -33.09 -20.85
N PRO A 836 -34.63 -33.27 -19.59
CA PRO A 836 -34.12 -32.50 -18.46
C PRO A 836 -32.64 -32.81 -18.19
N VAL A 837 -31.88 -31.76 -17.89
CA VAL A 837 -30.39 -31.72 -17.83
C VAL A 837 -29.78 -32.66 -16.78
N GLY A 838 -30.58 -33.18 -15.83
CA GLY A 838 -30.12 -34.04 -14.74
C GLY A 838 -29.61 -35.44 -15.13
N SER A 839 -29.79 -35.90 -16.37
CA SER A 839 -29.41 -37.27 -16.77
C SER A 839 -28.10 -37.39 -17.56
N GLN A 840 -27.32 -36.31 -17.76
CA GLN A 840 -26.07 -36.35 -18.54
C GLN A 840 -24.78 -36.43 -17.71
N PHE A 841 -24.84 -36.31 -16.38
CA PHE A 841 -23.67 -36.45 -15.52
C PHE A 841 -23.63 -37.82 -14.81
N ARG A 842 -23.55 -38.89 -15.59
CA ARG A 842 -23.05 -40.19 -15.09
C ARG A 842 -22.20 -40.86 -16.17
N GLY A 843 -20.89 -40.73 -16.01
CA GLY A 843 -19.89 -41.64 -16.58
C GLY A 843 -19.16 -41.14 -17.83
N ASN A 844 -18.01 -40.49 -17.66
CA ASN A 844 -16.76 -41.04 -18.18
C ASN A 844 -15.52 -40.31 -17.62
N PRO A 845 -14.49 -41.04 -17.16
CA PRO A 845 -13.21 -40.49 -16.71
C PRO A 845 -12.19 -40.57 -17.85
N ALA A 846 -11.94 -39.48 -18.56
CA ALA A 846 -10.79 -39.34 -19.45
C ALA A 846 -10.59 -37.88 -19.87
N HIS A 847 -9.62 -37.21 -19.25
CA HIS A 847 -8.70 -36.24 -19.84
C HIS A 847 -7.99 -35.47 -18.70
N ALA A 848 -7.06 -36.17 -18.06
CA ALA A 848 -5.92 -35.53 -17.42
C ALA A 848 -4.82 -35.46 -18.47
N TYR A 849 -4.29 -34.27 -18.77
CA TYR A 849 -2.87 -33.99 -19.07
C TYR A 849 -2.71 -32.50 -19.46
N PHE A 850 -1.61 -31.93 -18.97
CA PHE A 850 -1.03 -30.60 -19.22
C PHE A 850 -1.52 -29.41 -18.36
N LEU A 851 -0.80 -29.20 -17.25
CA LEU A 851 -0.27 -27.90 -16.82
C LEU A 851 0.96 -28.14 -15.93
N GLN A 852 2.12 -28.28 -16.56
CA GLN A 852 3.42 -28.05 -15.93
C GLN A 852 3.84 -26.62 -16.32
N GLY A 853 3.82 -25.70 -15.35
CA GLY A 853 4.46 -24.39 -15.44
C GLY A 853 5.42 -24.26 -14.26
N LYS A 854 6.72 -24.39 -14.55
CA LYS A 854 7.82 -24.23 -13.61
C LYS A 854 7.99 -22.77 -13.23
N ALA A 855 8.24 -22.57 -11.94
CA ALA A 855 8.97 -21.43 -11.41
C ALA A 855 10.43 -21.44 -11.91
N CYS A 856 10.89 -20.28 -12.37
CA CYS A 856 12.20 -19.69 -12.12
C CYS A 856 11.95 -18.20 -11.86
#